data_AF-A0A1V5HQF7-F1
#
_entry.id   AF-A0A1V5HQF7-F1
#
_cell.length_a   1.000
_cell.length_b   1.000
_cell.length_c   1.000
_cell.angle_alpha   90.00
_cell.angle_beta   90.00
_cell.angle_gamma   90.00
#
_symmetry.space_group_name_H-M   'P 1'
#
loop_
_entity.id
_entity.type
_entity.pdbx_description
1 polymer ?
#
loop_
_entity_poly.entity_id
_entity_poly.type
_entity_poly.pdbx_seq_one_letter_code
_entity_poly.pdbx_strand_id
1 'polypeptide(L)'
;MKHHRQLIIFIFFLTILSACSFSPSAKTEKVFQGLFWGADLTRVTSDLFFPKQVDGVSLSWSSNNEEVIDNQGHVFRAEGDVTVVIDVVLEYQGYTDHRQLLVTVLKRSFYPISKAKSIGDQKTVTVNGTVIGTVGHDAYLHDGRDGILVKNIGDVELGAFLLVTGIKQVINGQLQLLFVEKTVDENIDFVIKSQTIADFTLLNQVNDMVTIESVTMIVKESSYSSDVRVELINQNQQSMELLIRATHANYQTLIEQIAQLPSNNRVHLHQVIVSSLNPRQVEFVQESSLESLNINLQAAFYPEPGSVSLLEDLLIETEITAGLPSLNDVHALIIPVEFADYSFTQVDLERLELAFFGTAAETGWESVQSYYQQSSYGKLQFNGTVLPPFQTHRLASYYSRLFKKGIDADYEIVKAALEYYDSQIDYSEYDRNNDGYIDALYFIYAAPVNFKGSWFSLNNVDLWWAYVYQYLSDDYEYYDGVEANYYLWAGLDFINEPLIDEGNNKQMIPINASTYIHETGHMFGLDDYYDYNEFKGPDGGLGGADMMDYTVGDHNPFSKIILGWTTPLVVTEESVTVTLRPFSESGDVIMINPSWENSYFDEYLLIDFYVPSFLNEAHAGYRGLFSESGIRIFHVDATADPKQGSPQNENGYYSVFSFNNSDTDHKLIKLIEADGNYSIEKTGVADNADLYRPGDIFGKTSYPGYRWYDRTLINFTVEIISISDDEAIIMISFK
;
A
#
# COMPACT_ATOMS: atom_id res chain seq x y z
N MET A 1 0.61 50.99 -30.04
CA MET A 1 0.18 52.17 -29.25
C MET A 1 0.81 52.04 -27.89
N LYS A 2 1.54 53.07 -27.43
CA LYS A 2 2.18 53.09 -26.10
C LYS A 2 1.09 53.05 -25.03
N HIS A 3 0.92 51.93 -24.34
CA HIS A 3 0.14 51.89 -23.11
C HIS A 3 1.08 51.97 -21.92
N HIS A 4 0.85 53.00 -21.11
CA HIS A 4 1.55 53.31 -19.89
C HIS A 4 1.47 52.13 -18.90
N ARG A 5 2.64 51.61 -18.48
CA ARG A 5 2.76 50.93 -17.18
C ARG A 5 2.38 51.95 -16.10
N GLN A 6 1.17 51.86 -15.56
CA GLN A 6 0.85 52.49 -14.28
C GLN A 6 1.43 51.60 -13.18
N LEU A 7 2.73 51.75 -12.93
CA LEU A 7 3.28 51.39 -11.63
C LEU A 7 2.61 52.35 -10.62
N ILE A 8 1.64 51.88 -9.86
CA ILE A 8 1.04 52.67 -8.77
C ILE A 8 2.10 52.76 -7.66
N ILE A 9 3.00 53.74 -7.80
CA ILE A 9 3.91 54.14 -6.74
C ILE A 9 3.07 54.87 -5.70
N PHE A 10 2.76 54.20 -4.59
CA PHE A 10 2.09 54.80 -3.45
C PHE A 10 3.06 55.75 -2.72
N ILE A 11 2.99 57.03 -3.09
CA ILE A 11 3.72 58.10 -2.40
C ILE A 11 2.96 58.44 -1.12
N PHE A 12 3.50 58.02 0.03
CA PHE A 12 3.08 58.51 1.34
C PHE A 12 3.35 60.02 1.46
N PHE A 13 2.30 60.84 1.37
CA PHE A 13 2.40 62.25 1.75
C PHE A 13 2.29 62.37 3.27
N LEU A 14 3.45 62.36 3.94
CA LEU A 14 3.54 62.70 5.36
C LEU A 14 3.52 64.24 5.50
N THR A 15 2.34 64.85 5.64
CA THR A 15 2.28 66.25 6.10
C THR A 15 2.69 66.30 7.56
N ILE A 16 3.92 66.77 7.81
CA ILE A 16 4.42 67.12 9.14
C ILE A 16 3.60 68.31 9.65
N LEU A 17 2.67 68.03 10.56
CA LEU A 17 2.07 69.03 11.44
C LEU A 17 2.45 68.68 12.88
N SER A 18 3.24 69.60 13.43
CA SER A 18 3.69 69.78 14.81
C SER A 18 2.93 69.04 15.91
N ALA A 19 3.69 68.31 16.74
CA ALA A 19 3.57 68.18 18.20
C ALA A 19 2.16 68.34 18.82
N CYS A 20 1.28 67.37 18.56
CA CYS A 20 0.21 67.01 19.49
C CYS A 20 0.46 65.56 19.92
N SER A 21 0.54 65.31 21.23
CA SER A 21 0.50 63.97 21.79
C SER A 21 -0.88 63.36 21.49
N PHE A 22 -1.00 62.63 20.40
CA PHE A 22 -2.21 61.84 20.12
C PHE A 22 -2.38 60.79 21.22
N SER A 23 -3.62 60.60 21.70
CA SER A 23 -3.93 59.41 22.49
C SER A 23 -3.64 58.16 21.65
N PRO A 24 -3.22 57.03 22.25
CA PRO A 24 -2.98 55.79 21.50
C PRO A 24 -4.14 55.37 20.59
N SER A 25 -5.39 55.62 20.99
CA SER A 25 -6.60 55.39 20.18
C SER A 25 -6.74 56.33 18.97
N ALA A 26 -6.38 57.61 19.11
CA ALA A 26 -6.47 58.55 17.99
C ALA A 26 -5.35 58.31 16.96
N LYS A 27 -4.20 57.78 17.41
CA LYS A 27 -3.07 57.43 16.55
C LYS A 27 -3.38 56.19 15.71
N THR A 28 -3.90 55.12 16.32
CA THR A 28 -4.33 53.89 15.62
C THR A 28 -5.47 54.17 14.64
N GLU A 29 -6.46 54.99 15.00
CA GLU A 29 -7.53 55.40 14.08
C GLU A 29 -6.99 56.17 12.87
N LYS A 30 -6.07 57.13 13.09
CA LYS A 30 -5.47 57.89 11.98
C LYS A 30 -4.65 56.99 11.04
N VAL A 31 -3.92 56.02 11.58
CA VAL A 31 -3.18 55.03 10.78
C VAL A 31 -4.15 54.18 9.99
N PHE A 32 -5.20 53.64 10.62
CA PHE A 32 -6.20 52.80 9.97
C PHE A 32 -6.91 53.52 8.82
N GLN A 33 -7.37 54.76 9.02
CA GLN A 33 -8.00 55.58 7.98
C GLN A 33 -7.05 55.94 6.82
N GLY A 34 -5.74 55.88 7.05
CA GLY A 34 -4.72 56.10 6.01
C GLY A 34 -4.37 54.84 5.21
N LEU A 35 -4.73 53.66 5.70
CA LEU A 35 -4.53 52.40 4.96
C LEU A 35 -5.39 52.43 3.70
N PHE A 36 -4.80 52.06 2.57
CA PHE A 36 -5.49 51.99 1.27
C PHE A 36 -6.19 53.29 0.83
N TRP A 37 -5.71 54.46 1.28
CA TRP A 37 -6.29 55.74 0.88
C TRP A 37 -6.35 55.88 -0.65
N GLY A 38 -7.57 55.95 -1.19
CA GLY A 38 -7.81 56.08 -2.63
C GLY A 38 -7.88 54.76 -3.41
N ALA A 39 -7.74 53.61 -2.76
CA ALA A 39 -7.95 52.30 -3.38
C ALA A 39 -9.44 51.89 -3.33
N ASP A 40 -9.92 51.24 -4.39
CA ASP A 40 -11.26 50.64 -4.43
C ASP A 40 -11.19 49.18 -4.02
N LEU A 41 -11.38 48.92 -2.71
CA LEU A 41 -11.39 47.57 -2.16
C LEU A 41 -12.59 46.73 -2.62
N THR A 42 -13.56 47.29 -3.35
CA THR A 42 -14.70 46.53 -3.89
C THR A 42 -14.42 45.94 -5.28
N ARG A 43 -13.26 46.24 -5.87
CA ARG A 43 -12.91 45.88 -7.25
C ARG A 43 -11.43 45.50 -7.40
N VAL A 44 -10.91 44.67 -6.51
CA VAL A 44 -9.51 44.28 -6.47
C VAL A 44 -9.20 43.24 -7.55
N THR A 45 -8.10 43.44 -8.28
CA THR A 45 -7.61 42.52 -9.32
C THR A 45 -6.11 42.23 -9.22
N SER A 46 -5.43 42.74 -8.20
CA SER A 46 -3.99 42.69 -8.00
C SER A 46 -3.65 42.72 -6.51
N ASP A 47 -2.44 42.29 -6.15
CA ASP A 47 -1.95 42.24 -4.76
C ASP A 47 -2.11 43.55 -3.99
N LEU A 48 -2.36 43.42 -2.70
CA LEU A 48 -2.49 44.51 -1.73
C LEU A 48 -1.22 44.58 -0.87
N PHE A 49 -0.78 45.80 -0.55
CA PHE A 49 0.37 45.98 0.33
C PHE A 49 -0.07 46.00 1.80
N PHE A 50 0.34 44.99 2.57
CA PHE A 50 0.09 44.87 4.01
C PHE A 50 1.33 45.30 4.84
N PRO A 51 1.43 46.56 5.27
CA PRO A 51 2.59 47.04 6.04
C PRO A 51 2.59 46.42 7.45
N LYS A 52 3.78 46.05 7.94
CA LYS A 52 3.97 45.59 9.34
C LYS A 52 4.06 46.73 10.35
N GLN A 53 4.38 47.94 9.90
CA GLN A 53 4.45 49.14 10.75
C GLN A 53 4.18 50.40 9.94
N VAL A 54 3.38 51.33 10.48
CA VAL A 54 3.11 52.65 9.89
C VAL A 54 3.14 53.70 10.99
N ASP A 55 3.96 54.74 10.83
CA ASP A 55 4.03 55.90 11.75
C ASP A 55 4.15 55.49 13.24
N GLY A 56 4.95 54.45 13.50
CA GLY A 56 5.22 53.90 14.84
C GLY A 56 4.17 52.93 15.39
N VAL A 57 3.06 52.70 14.67
CA VAL A 57 2.02 51.70 15.01
C VAL A 57 2.37 50.38 14.33
N SER A 58 2.44 49.28 15.08
CA SER A 58 2.63 47.94 14.53
C SER A 58 1.31 47.38 14.02
N LEU A 59 1.31 46.67 12.89
CA LEU A 59 0.12 46.06 12.32
C LEU A 59 0.34 44.56 12.07
N SER A 60 -0.66 43.75 12.40
CA SER A 60 -0.78 42.36 11.96
C SER A 60 -2.07 42.16 11.18
N TRP A 61 -2.03 41.22 10.23
CA TRP A 61 -3.06 40.99 9.23
C TRP A 61 -3.45 39.53 9.25
N SER A 62 -4.75 39.27 9.15
CA SER A 62 -5.28 37.91 9.00
C SER A 62 -6.46 37.93 8.04
N SER A 63 -6.41 37.08 7.01
CA SER A 63 -7.52 36.87 6.09
C SER A 63 -8.41 35.75 6.58
N ASN A 64 -9.73 35.90 6.45
CA ASN A 64 -10.66 34.80 6.69
C ASN A 64 -10.69 33.75 5.57
N ASN A 65 -10.01 34.01 4.46
CA ASN A 65 -9.87 33.09 3.33
C ASN A 65 -8.54 33.34 2.60
N GLU A 66 -7.49 32.64 3.05
CA GLU A 66 -6.14 32.71 2.48
C GLU A 66 -6.04 32.14 1.05
N GLU A 67 -7.04 31.38 0.60
CA GLU A 67 -7.13 30.92 -0.81
C GLU A 67 -7.52 32.05 -1.79
N VAL A 68 -7.91 33.22 -1.28
CA VAL A 68 -8.33 34.39 -2.08
C VAL A 68 -7.42 35.59 -1.83
N ILE A 69 -7.08 35.88 -0.57
CA ILE A 69 -6.02 36.84 -0.21
C ILE A 69 -5.24 36.28 0.98
N ASP A 70 -3.93 36.08 0.85
CA ASP A 70 -3.09 35.59 1.97
C ASP A 70 -2.73 36.69 2.98
N ASN A 71 -2.09 36.30 4.09
CA ASN A 71 -1.70 37.22 5.16
C ASN A 71 -0.53 38.16 4.77
N GLN A 72 0.04 38.01 3.58
CA GLN A 72 1.07 38.87 2.98
C GLN A 72 0.47 39.87 1.98
N GLY A 73 -0.79 39.67 1.58
CA GLY A 73 -1.54 40.53 0.68
C GLY A 73 -1.54 40.07 -0.79
N HIS A 74 -1.08 38.84 -1.09
CA HIS A 74 -1.18 38.28 -2.45
C HIS A 74 -2.63 37.93 -2.78
N VAL A 75 -3.08 38.23 -4.00
CA VAL A 75 -4.48 38.07 -4.43
C VAL A 75 -4.62 36.92 -5.43
N PHE A 76 -5.46 35.94 -5.08
CA PHE A 76 -5.82 34.78 -5.91
C PHE A 76 -7.26 34.94 -6.44
N ARG A 77 -7.43 34.94 -7.76
CA ARG A 77 -8.73 35.23 -8.42
C ARG A 77 -9.45 33.95 -8.82
N ALA A 78 -10.73 33.83 -8.48
CA ALA A 78 -11.58 32.68 -8.79
C ALA A 78 -12.52 32.89 -10.00
N GLU A 79 -13.37 31.90 -10.30
CA GLU A 79 -14.40 31.96 -11.36
C GLU A 79 -15.53 32.97 -11.07
N GLY A 80 -15.71 33.32 -9.80
CA GLY A 80 -16.67 34.31 -9.30
C GLY A 80 -15.99 35.48 -8.59
N ASP A 81 -16.72 36.58 -8.41
CA ASP A 81 -16.27 37.68 -7.54
C ASP A 81 -16.38 37.17 -6.09
N VAL A 82 -15.30 37.27 -5.31
CA VAL A 82 -15.27 36.78 -3.92
C VAL A 82 -14.94 37.94 -2.98
N THR A 83 -15.74 38.09 -1.93
CA THR A 83 -15.49 39.07 -0.86
C THR A 83 -14.90 38.39 0.35
N VAL A 84 -13.74 38.85 0.80
CA VAL A 84 -13.06 38.38 2.02
C VAL A 84 -13.03 39.46 3.11
N VAL A 85 -12.94 39.00 4.35
CA VAL A 85 -12.75 39.84 5.54
C VAL A 85 -11.28 39.77 5.93
N ILE A 86 -10.61 40.93 5.97
CA ILE A 86 -9.23 41.04 6.47
C ILE A 86 -9.29 41.69 7.85
N ASP A 87 -8.91 40.93 8.88
CA ASP A 87 -8.69 41.41 10.23
C ASP A 87 -7.34 42.13 10.30
N VAL A 88 -7.36 43.34 10.88
CA VAL A 88 -6.18 44.20 11.08
C VAL A 88 -6.08 44.52 12.56
N VAL A 89 -4.97 44.14 13.19
CA VAL A 89 -4.68 44.49 14.58
C VAL A 89 -3.62 45.57 14.61
N LEU A 90 -3.93 46.71 15.21
CA LEU A 90 -3.02 47.84 15.35
C LEU A 90 -2.56 47.98 16.80
N GLU A 91 -1.26 48.01 17.03
CA GLU A 91 -0.67 48.13 18.36
C GLU A 91 0.21 49.38 18.48
N TYR A 92 -0.08 50.20 19.50
CA TYR A 92 0.71 51.40 19.80
C TYR A 92 0.74 51.68 21.30
N GLN A 93 1.94 51.70 21.90
CA GLN A 93 2.15 52.03 23.32
C GLN A 93 1.27 51.21 24.29
N GLY A 94 1.06 49.92 24.02
CA GLY A 94 0.26 49.01 24.85
C GLY A 94 -1.26 49.12 24.65
N TYR A 95 -1.71 49.95 23.72
CA TYR A 95 -3.10 49.97 23.24
C TYR A 95 -3.22 49.11 21.97
N THR A 96 -4.19 48.21 21.96
CA THR A 96 -4.50 47.32 20.83
C THR A 96 -5.87 47.67 20.27
N ASP A 97 -5.95 47.82 18.95
CA ASP A 97 -7.18 48.14 18.21
C ASP A 97 -7.44 47.10 17.12
N HIS A 98 -8.63 46.50 17.12
CA HIS A 98 -9.03 45.48 16.14
C HIS A 98 -9.98 46.09 15.12
N ARG A 99 -9.69 45.87 13.84
CA ARG A 99 -10.47 46.38 12.71
C ARG A 99 -10.66 45.32 11.66
N GLN A 100 -11.67 45.51 10.81
CA GLN A 100 -11.95 44.65 9.66
C GLN A 100 -12.06 45.48 8.38
N LEU A 101 -11.53 44.92 7.29
CA LEU A 101 -11.69 45.42 5.93
C LEU A 101 -12.44 44.38 5.10
N LEU A 102 -13.42 44.82 4.32
CA LEU A 102 -14.06 43.99 3.30
C LEU A 102 -13.36 44.24 1.97
N VAL A 103 -12.83 43.17 1.37
CA VAL A 103 -12.12 43.23 0.08
C VAL A 103 -12.81 42.31 -0.91
N THR A 104 -13.27 42.84 -2.04
CA THR A 104 -13.86 42.06 -3.13
C THR A 104 -12.88 41.91 -4.27
N VAL A 105 -12.48 40.67 -4.53
CA VAL A 105 -11.61 40.25 -5.62
C VAL A 105 -12.48 39.89 -6.83
N LEU A 106 -12.26 40.54 -7.97
CA LEU A 106 -13.07 40.30 -9.17
C LEU A 106 -12.65 39.01 -9.90
N LYS A 107 -13.64 38.29 -10.44
CA LYS A 107 -13.46 37.06 -11.23
C LYS A 107 -12.50 37.19 -12.39
N ARG A 108 -11.81 36.10 -12.77
CA ARG A 108 -11.03 36.00 -14.02
C ARG A 108 -11.76 35.07 -15.00
N SER A 109 -11.61 35.31 -16.31
CA SER A 109 -12.12 34.35 -17.32
C SER A 109 -11.21 33.11 -17.31
N PHE A 110 -11.76 31.96 -16.94
CA PHE A 110 -11.03 30.69 -16.86
C PHE A 110 -11.42 29.78 -18.03
N TYR A 111 -10.42 29.17 -18.69
CA TYR A 111 -10.59 28.33 -19.88
C TYR A 111 -10.02 26.92 -19.60
N PRO A 112 -10.67 26.14 -18.73
CA PRO A 112 -10.10 24.89 -18.23
C PRO A 112 -9.86 23.87 -19.35
N ILE A 113 -8.78 23.11 -19.23
CA ILE A 113 -8.41 22.09 -20.20
C ILE A 113 -9.44 20.95 -20.21
N SER A 114 -10.06 20.58 -19.09
CA SER A 114 -11.18 19.63 -19.03
C SER A 114 -12.34 19.98 -19.98
N LYS A 115 -12.62 21.28 -20.19
CA LYS A 115 -13.64 21.72 -21.14
C LYS A 115 -13.21 21.46 -22.59
N ALA A 116 -11.92 21.60 -22.90
CA ALA A 116 -11.39 21.20 -24.20
C ALA A 116 -11.45 19.69 -24.43
N LYS A 117 -11.23 18.88 -23.37
CA LYS A 117 -11.37 17.41 -23.44
C LYS A 117 -12.80 16.98 -23.84
N SER A 118 -13.83 17.66 -23.31
CA SER A 118 -15.25 17.33 -23.55
C SER A 118 -15.86 17.88 -24.85
N ILE A 119 -15.25 18.90 -25.48
CA ILE A 119 -15.72 19.46 -26.76
C ILE A 119 -15.54 18.47 -27.91
N GLY A 120 -16.42 18.45 -28.91
CA GLY A 120 -16.29 17.56 -30.08
C GLY A 120 -15.01 17.79 -30.91
N ASP A 121 -14.57 16.77 -31.66
CA ASP A 121 -13.39 16.85 -32.52
C ASP A 121 -13.51 17.93 -33.61
N GLN A 122 -12.38 18.46 -34.08
CA GLN A 122 -12.29 19.52 -35.10
C GLN A 122 -12.99 20.84 -34.72
N LYS A 123 -13.16 21.11 -33.42
CA LYS A 123 -13.69 22.37 -32.92
C LYS A 123 -12.57 23.28 -32.43
N THR A 124 -12.73 24.58 -32.68
CA THR A 124 -11.88 25.60 -32.08
C THR A 124 -12.19 25.72 -30.60
N VAL A 125 -11.17 25.66 -29.77
CA VAL A 125 -11.24 25.79 -28.32
C VAL A 125 -10.11 26.68 -27.84
N THR A 126 -10.39 27.45 -26.80
CA THR A 126 -9.39 28.23 -26.06
C THR A 126 -9.18 27.56 -24.71
N VAL A 127 -7.92 27.38 -24.32
CA VAL A 127 -7.48 26.86 -23.02
C VAL A 127 -6.48 27.81 -22.38
N ASN A 128 -6.39 27.81 -21.05
CA ASN A 128 -5.29 28.45 -20.34
C ASN A 128 -4.49 27.41 -19.54
N GLY A 129 -3.17 27.55 -19.50
CA GLY A 129 -2.31 26.63 -18.75
C GLY A 129 -0.85 27.06 -18.72
N THR A 130 -0.10 26.49 -17.79
CA THR A 130 1.35 26.63 -17.68
C THR A 130 2.03 25.68 -18.65
N VAL A 131 3.07 26.15 -19.36
CA VAL A 131 3.91 25.29 -20.20
C VAL A 131 4.76 24.40 -19.30
N ILE A 132 4.47 23.10 -19.28
CA ILE A 132 5.17 22.11 -18.44
C ILE A 132 6.26 21.35 -19.19
N GLY A 133 6.22 21.34 -20.52
CA GLY A 133 7.18 20.63 -21.35
C GLY A 133 7.15 21.14 -22.80
N THR A 134 8.26 21.02 -23.53
CA THR A 134 8.35 21.37 -24.95
C THR A 134 9.07 20.28 -25.73
N VAL A 135 8.60 19.98 -26.93
CA VAL A 135 9.23 19.00 -27.84
C VAL A 135 9.22 19.60 -29.24
N GLY A 136 10.39 20.00 -29.73
CA GLY A 136 10.51 20.73 -30.99
C GLY A 136 9.69 22.02 -30.98
N HIS A 137 8.66 22.10 -31.83
CA HIS A 137 7.75 23.25 -31.90
C HIS A 137 6.39 22.99 -31.21
N ASP A 138 6.29 21.94 -30.41
CA ASP A 138 5.11 21.57 -29.64
C ASP A 138 5.32 21.86 -28.15
N ALA A 139 4.22 22.06 -27.41
CA ALA A 139 4.27 22.27 -25.96
C ALA A 139 3.14 21.56 -25.23
N TYR A 140 3.45 21.07 -24.03
CA TYR A 140 2.48 20.54 -23.09
C TYR A 140 2.03 21.66 -22.16
N LEU A 141 0.72 21.91 -22.12
CA LEU A 141 0.08 22.87 -21.22
C LEU A 141 -0.65 22.13 -20.11
N HIS A 142 -0.58 22.65 -18.88
CA HIS A 142 -1.28 22.10 -17.73
C HIS A 142 -1.95 23.20 -16.92
N ASP A 143 -3.20 23.02 -16.50
CA ASP A 143 -3.97 24.03 -15.76
C ASP A 143 -4.00 23.79 -14.23
N GLY A 144 -3.22 22.80 -13.77
CA GLY A 144 -3.16 22.35 -12.38
C GLY A 144 -4.01 21.11 -12.11
N ARG A 145 -4.89 20.72 -13.03
CA ARG A 145 -5.67 19.47 -12.96
C ARG A 145 -5.56 18.61 -14.21
N ASP A 146 -5.49 19.24 -15.38
CA ASP A 146 -5.52 18.57 -16.66
C ASP A 146 -4.42 19.10 -17.59
N GLY A 147 -3.81 18.18 -18.34
CA GLY A 147 -2.81 18.45 -19.36
C GLY A 147 -3.35 18.32 -20.79
N ILE A 148 -2.73 19.05 -21.72
CA ILE A 148 -2.99 18.95 -23.16
C ILE A 148 -1.75 19.28 -24.00
N LEU A 149 -1.51 18.49 -25.05
CA LEU A 149 -0.49 18.78 -26.04
C LEU A 149 -0.98 19.84 -27.04
N VAL A 150 -0.16 20.85 -27.31
CA VAL A 150 -0.38 21.85 -28.36
C VAL A 150 0.69 21.71 -29.43
N LYS A 151 0.24 21.38 -30.65
CA LYS A 151 1.10 21.19 -31.82
C LYS A 151 1.41 22.50 -32.53
N ASN A 152 2.67 22.68 -32.95
CA ASN A 152 3.15 23.82 -33.74
C ASN A 152 2.91 25.19 -33.05
N ILE A 153 3.02 25.24 -31.72
CA ILE A 153 2.91 26.49 -30.95
C ILE A 153 4.12 27.42 -31.14
N GLY A 154 5.22 26.88 -31.70
CA GLY A 154 6.48 27.59 -31.91
C GLY A 154 7.23 27.78 -30.59
N ASP A 155 8.16 28.74 -30.56
CA ASP A 155 8.98 28.97 -29.37
C ASP A 155 8.11 29.47 -28.20
N VAL A 156 8.20 28.76 -27.08
CA VAL A 156 7.57 29.09 -25.80
C VAL A 156 8.55 28.81 -24.66
N GLU A 157 8.47 29.58 -23.59
CA GLU A 157 9.28 29.38 -22.39
C GLU A 157 8.59 28.39 -21.45
N LEU A 158 9.36 27.49 -20.84
CA LEU A 158 8.87 26.64 -19.76
C LEU A 158 8.42 27.51 -18.57
N GLY A 159 7.34 27.11 -17.91
CA GLY A 159 6.71 27.89 -16.84
C GLY A 159 5.87 29.07 -17.33
N ALA A 160 5.87 29.40 -18.63
CA ALA A 160 5.03 30.47 -19.15
C ALA A 160 3.55 30.08 -19.04
N PHE A 161 2.73 30.97 -18.48
CA PHE A 161 1.29 30.81 -18.49
C PHE A 161 0.71 31.37 -19.78
N LEU A 162 0.09 30.49 -20.58
CA LEU A 162 -0.42 30.82 -21.91
C LEU A 162 -1.94 30.66 -21.95
N LEU A 163 -2.59 31.61 -22.63
CA LEU A 163 -3.92 31.42 -23.19
C LEU A 163 -3.74 31.00 -24.65
N VAL A 164 -4.19 29.81 -25.00
CA VAL A 164 -4.00 29.20 -26.31
C VAL A 164 -5.33 28.86 -26.95
N THR A 165 -5.55 29.36 -28.16
CA THR A 165 -6.65 28.92 -29.03
C THR A 165 -6.10 27.94 -30.05
N GLY A 166 -6.76 26.80 -30.19
CA GLY A 166 -6.40 25.75 -31.14
C GLY A 166 -7.59 24.96 -31.64
N ILE A 167 -7.38 24.14 -32.67
CA ILE A 167 -8.37 23.19 -33.19
C ILE A 167 -8.14 21.86 -32.47
N LYS A 168 -9.16 21.37 -31.75
CA LYS A 168 -9.12 20.06 -31.10
C LYS A 168 -8.95 18.96 -32.15
N GLN A 169 -7.99 18.07 -31.90
CA GLN A 169 -7.75 16.88 -32.70
C GLN A 169 -7.53 15.67 -31.79
N VAL A 170 -8.03 14.51 -32.19
CA VAL A 170 -7.66 13.21 -31.62
C VAL A 170 -6.96 12.39 -32.70
N ILE A 171 -5.65 12.18 -32.56
CA ILE A 171 -4.83 11.43 -33.52
C ILE A 171 -4.20 10.25 -32.80
N ASN A 172 -4.44 9.02 -33.29
CA ASN A 172 -3.94 7.78 -32.68
C ASN A 172 -4.23 7.68 -31.17
N GLY A 173 -5.41 8.14 -30.74
CA GLY A 173 -5.79 8.16 -29.33
C GLY A 173 -5.16 9.28 -28.49
N GLN A 174 -4.27 10.10 -29.05
CA GLN A 174 -3.72 11.27 -28.37
C GLN A 174 -4.61 12.50 -28.61
N LEU A 175 -5.08 13.09 -27.52
CA LEU A 175 -5.75 14.38 -27.54
C LEU A 175 -4.71 15.50 -27.68
N GLN A 176 -4.93 16.40 -28.64
CA GLN A 176 -4.06 17.55 -28.89
C GLN A 176 -4.85 18.76 -29.42
N LEU A 177 -4.22 19.94 -29.38
CA LEU A 177 -4.67 21.13 -30.09
C LEU A 177 -3.71 21.45 -31.23
N LEU A 178 -4.22 21.61 -32.45
CA LEU A 178 -3.48 22.26 -33.52
C LEU A 178 -3.52 23.77 -33.27
N PHE A 179 -2.35 24.37 -33.03
CA PHE A 179 -2.22 25.78 -32.68
C PHE A 179 -2.86 26.73 -33.71
N VAL A 180 -3.55 27.77 -33.22
CA VAL A 180 -4.08 28.89 -34.02
C VAL A 180 -3.49 30.21 -33.54
N GLU A 181 -3.64 30.53 -32.25
CA GLU A 181 -3.10 31.76 -31.65
C GLU A 181 -2.80 31.58 -30.16
N LYS A 182 -1.85 32.37 -29.62
CA LYS A 182 -1.53 32.43 -28.19
C LYS A 182 -1.41 33.87 -27.73
N THR A 183 -1.78 34.11 -26.47
CA THR A 183 -1.41 35.31 -25.73
C THR A 183 -0.76 34.90 -24.41
N VAL A 184 0.35 35.54 -24.09
CA VAL A 184 0.97 35.43 -22.75
C VAL A 184 0.08 36.20 -21.78
N ASP A 185 -0.31 35.57 -20.68
CA ASP A 185 -1.11 36.20 -19.63
C ASP A 185 -0.25 36.31 -18.36
N GLU A 186 -0.18 37.51 -17.77
CA GLU A 186 0.77 37.78 -16.68
C GLU A 186 0.31 37.14 -15.36
N ASN A 187 1.23 36.37 -14.76
CA ASN A 187 1.27 35.79 -13.41
C ASN A 187 0.08 34.96 -12.93
N ILE A 188 0.23 33.63 -13.00
CA ILE A 188 -0.25 32.70 -11.97
C ILE A 188 0.84 31.63 -11.79
N ASP A 189 1.39 31.50 -10.59
CA ASP A 189 2.10 30.28 -10.17
C ASP A 189 1.04 29.27 -9.77
N PHE A 190 0.82 28.25 -10.59
CA PHE A 190 0.14 27.04 -10.14
C PHE A 190 1.18 26.05 -9.67
N VAL A 191 1.03 25.54 -8.45
CA VAL A 191 1.78 24.35 -8.03
C VAL A 191 1.21 23.16 -8.81
N ILE A 192 1.92 22.74 -9.84
CA ILE A 192 1.58 21.52 -10.58
C ILE A 192 2.02 20.35 -9.71
N LYS A 193 1.05 19.59 -9.20
CA LYS A 193 1.33 18.33 -8.51
C LYS A 193 1.53 17.24 -9.57
N SER A 194 2.68 16.57 -9.54
CA SER A 194 2.84 15.32 -10.28
C SER A 194 2.02 14.24 -9.59
N GLN A 195 1.34 13.42 -10.38
CA GLN A 195 0.67 12.24 -9.84
C GLN A 195 1.67 11.09 -9.76
N THR A 196 1.81 10.49 -8.58
CA THR A 196 2.57 9.24 -8.43
C THR A 196 1.76 8.07 -8.99
N ILE A 197 2.38 7.29 -9.88
CA ILE A 197 1.76 6.17 -10.56
C ILE A 197 2.48 4.89 -10.17
N ALA A 198 1.79 4.04 -9.39
CA ALA A 198 2.22 2.70 -9.03
C ALA A 198 1.60 1.61 -9.93
N ASP A 199 0.39 1.82 -10.43
CA ASP A 199 -0.32 0.93 -11.36
C ASP A 199 -0.23 1.47 -12.81
N PHE A 200 0.31 0.66 -13.71
CA PHE A 200 0.48 1.03 -15.11
C PHE A 200 -0.84 1.22 -15.87
N THR A 201 -1.95 0.69 -15.36
CA THR A 201 -3.29 0.96 -15.91
C THR A 201 -3.71 2.43 -15.72
N LEU A 202 -3.16 3.11 -14.71
CA LEU A 202 -3.40 4.54 -14.45
C LEU A 202 -2.61 5.47 -15.37
N LEU A 203 -1.59 4.96 -16.10
CA LEU A 203 -0.85 5.72 -17.12
C LEU A 203 -1.70 6.05 -18.37
N ASN A 204 -3.02 5.92 -18.31
CA ASN A 204 -3.96 6.39 -19.34
C ASN A 204 -4.19 7.91 -19.29
N GLN A 205 -3.59 8.61 -18.33
CA GLN A 205 -3.58 10.07 -18.19
C GLN A 205 -2.58 10.74 -19.14
N VAL A 206 -2.88 10.69 -20.44
CA VAL A 206 -2.02 11.21 -21.51
C VAL A 206 -1.86 12.73 -21.39
N ASN A 207 -0.62 13.21 -21.49
CA ASN A 207 -0.21 14.63 -21.42
C ASN A 207 -0.19 15.25 -19.99
N ASP A 208 -0.41 14.45 -18.95
CA ASP A 208 -0.25 14.87 -17.55
C ASP A 208 1.19 14.63 -17.06
N MET A 209 1.61 15.36 -16.02
CA MET A 209 2.92 15.17 -15.37
C MET A 209 2.81 14.05 -14.33
N VAL A 210 3.61 13.00 -14.50
CA VAL A 210 3.58 11.82 -13.63
C VAL A 210 4.94 11.55 -13.00
N THR A 211 4.91 10.95 -11.82
CA THR A 211 6.07 10.33 -11.19
C THR A 211 5.85 8.81 -11.20
N ILE A 212 6.75 8.06 -11.82
CA ILE A 212 6.69 6.59 -11.83
C ILE A 212 7.68 6.10 -10.79
N GLU A 213 7.19 5.51 -9.71
CA GLU A 213 8.01 5.12 -8.57
C GLU A 213 8.25 3.63 -8.52
N SER A 214 9.42 3.25 -8.00
CA SER A 214 9.66 1.89 -7.54
C SER A 214 9.45 0.84 -8.63
N VAL A 215 9.87 1.14 -9.86
CA VAL A 215 9.78 0.24 -11.02
C VAL A 215 11.13 -0.36 -11.36
N THR A 216 11.16 -1.64 -11.67
CA THR A 216 12.32 -2.28 -12.30
C THR A 216 12.40 -1.81 -13.75
N MET A 217 13.55 -1.29 -14.16
CA MET A 217 13.79 -0.82 -15.52
C MET A 217 14.75 -1.76 -16.25
N ILE A 218 14.27 -2.36 -17.35
CA ILE A 218 15.05 -3.23 -18.22
C ILE A 218 15.32 -2.49 -19.52
N VAL A 219 16.59 -2.16 -19.78
CA VAL A 219 17.02 -1.55 -21.04
C VAL A 219 16.99 -2.60 -22.16
N LYS A 220 16.29 -2.30 -23.26
CA LYS A 220 16.20 -3.15 -24.45
C LYS A 220 17.01 -2.56 -25.60
N GLU A 221 17.40 -3.41 -26.55
CA GLU A 221 18.04 -2.93 -27.79
C GLU A 221 17.11 -1.98 -28.56
N SER A 222 17.65 -0.82 -28.94
CA SER A 222 16.96 0.19 -29.73
C SER A 222 17.55 0.25 -31.14
N SER A 223 16.67 0.28 -32.14
CA SER A 223 17.05 0.47 -33.55
C SER A 223 17.37 1.94 -33.90
N TYR A 224 17.21 2.87 -32.96
CA TYR A 224 17.50 4.29 -33.13
C TYR A 224 18.77 4.66 -32.35
N SER A 225 19.71 5.36 -33.00
CA SER A 225 21.05 5.61 -32.46
C SER A 225 21.09 6.56 -31.24
N SER A 226 19.97 7.16 -30.86
CA SER A 226 19.87 8.14 -29.77
C SER A 226 18.74 7.87 -28.78
N ASP A 227 17.79 6.98 -29.10
CA ASP A 227 16.63 6.71 -28.23
C ASP A 227 16.83 5.42 -27.45
N VAL A 228 16.32 5.37 -26.23
CA VAL A 228 16.44 4.21 -25.34
C VAL A 228 15.09 3.55 -25.18
N ARG A 229 15.03 2.25 -25.49
CA ARG A 229 13.84 1.43 -25.29
C ARG A 229 13.96 0.77 -23.93
N VAL A 230 12.95 0.90 -23.09
CA VAL A 230 12.92 0.27 -21.77
C VAL A 230 11.63 -0.50 -21.59
N GLU A 231 11.70 -1.59 -20.84
CA GLU A 231 10.56 -2.23 -20.23
C GLU A 231 10.58 -1.87 -18.75
N LEU A 232 9.51 -1.22 -18.28
CA LEU A 232 9.28 -1.02 -16.86
C LEU A 232 8.46 -2.18 -16.34
N ILE A 233 8.77 -2.65 -15.14
CA ILE A 233 8.00 -3.66 -14.40
C ILE A 233 7.72 -3.09 -13.02
N ASN A 234 6.45 -2.98 -12.64
CA ASN A 234 6.09 -2.52 -11.29
C ASN A 234 6.08 -3.68 -10.27
N GLN A 235 5.82 -3.38 -9.00
CA GLN A 235 5.75 -4.39 -7.92
C GLN A 235 4.66 -5.47 -8.16
N ASN A 236 3.66 -5.12 -8.96
CA ASN A 236 2.54 -5.98 -9.33
C ASN A 236 2.82 -6.84 -10.56
N GLN A 237 4.08 -6.90 -11.02
CA GLN A 237 4.52 -7.66 -12.20
C GLN A 237 3.83 -7.22 -13.51
N GLN A 238 3.19 -6.06 -13.53
CA GLN A 238 2.71 -5.47 -14.77
C GLN A 238 3.91 -4.91 -15.52
N SER A 239 4.04 -5.23 -16.81
CA SER A 239 5.07 -4.66 -17.65
C SER A 239 4.52 -3.58 -18.59
N MET A 240 5.33 -2.56 -18.84
CA MET A 240 5.05 -1.53 -19.84
C MET A 240 6.30 -1.18 -20.61
N GLU A 241 6.20 -1.27 -21.93
CA GLU A 241 7.28 -0.84 -22.80
C GLU A 241 7.19 0.66 -23.11
N LEU A 242 8.30 1.35 -22.89
CA LEU A 242 8.46 2.78 -23.12
C LEU A 242 9.62 3.04 -24.09
N LEU A 243 9.43 4.02 -24.96
CA LEU A 243 10.48 4.60 -25.79
C LEU A 243 10.84 5.99 -25.25
N ILE A 244 12.04 6.11 -24.70
CA ILE A 244 12.58 7.37 -24.18
C ILE A 244 13.33 8.06 -25.33
N ARG A 245 12.81 9.21 -25.77
CA ARG A 245 13.36 9.92 -26.92
C ARG A 245 14.46 10.90 -26.54
N ALA A 246 15.53 10.93 -27.32
CA ALA A 246 16.55 11.97 -27.25
C ALA A 246 16.13 13.23 -28.02
N THR A 247 15.05 13.87 -27.58
CA THR A 247 14.49 15.06 -28.26
C THR A 247 15.19 16.36 -27.89
N HIS A 248 15.99 16.40 -26.80
CA HIS A 248 16.67 17.61 -26.35
C HIS A 248 18.08 17.34 -25.79
N ALA A 249 19.01 18.26 -26.04
CA ALA A 249 20.41 18.15 -25.57
C ALA A 249 20.54 18.10 -24.04
N ASN A 250 19.59 18.70 -23.32
CA ASN A 250 19.57 18.73 -21.85
C ASN A 250 19.20 17.37 -21.22
N TYR A 251 18.66 16.43 -22.00
CA TYR A 251 18.25 15.10 -21.50
C TYR A 251 19.22 13.99 -21.90
N GLN A 252 20.26 14.30 -22.68
CA GLN A 252 21.29 13.33 -23.10
C GLN A 252 21.96 12.68 -21.89
N THR A 253 22.29 13.44 -20.85
CA THR A 253 22.88 12.90 -19.62
C THR A 253 21.96 11.89 -18.93
N LEU A 254 20.64 12.16 -18.90
CA LEU A 254 19.65 11.28 -18.28
C LEU A 254 19.47 9.99 -19.09
N ILE A 255 19.48 10.11 -20.43
CA ILE A 255 19.40 8.99 -21.35
C ILE A 255 20.67 8.13 -21.29
N GLU A 256 21.84 8.75 -21.20
CA GLU A 256 23.12 8.06 -20.99
C GLU A 256 23.15 7.32 -19.64
N GLN A 257 22.62 7.93 -18.58
CA GLN A 257 22.44 7.26 -17.29
C GLN A 257 21.52 6.04 -17.40
N ILE A 258 20.36 6.18 -18.05
CA ILE A 258 19.42 5.08 -18.27
C ILE A 258 20.07 3.95 -19.09
N ALA A 259 20.75 4.28 -20.19
CA ALA A 259 21.41 3.30 -21.04
C ALA A 259 22.54 2.53 -20.34
N GLN A 260 23.09 3.10 -19.27
CA GLN A 260 24.15 2.50 -18.45
C GLN A 260 23.60 1.82 -17.19
N LEU A 261 22.28 1.88 -16.93
CA LEU A 261 21.66 1.14 -15.84
C LEU A 261 21.88 -0.36 -16.07
N PRO A 262 22.40 -1.08 -15.08
CA PRO A 262 22.47 -2.52 -15.19
C PRO A 262 21.07 -3.13 -15.18
N SER A 263 20.95 -4.32 -15.77
CA SER A 263 19.69 -5.05 -15.87
C SER A 263 19.04 -5.21 -14.49
N ASN A 264 17.75 -4.86 -14.41
CA ASN A 264 16.89 -4.94 -13.22
C ASN A 264 17.10 -3.91 -12.11
N ASN A 265 17.67 -2.74 -12.42
CA ASN A 265 17.70 -1.65 -11.46
C ASN A 265 16.28 -1.11 -11.19
N ARG A 266 15.96 -0.89 -9.90
CA ARG A 266 14.77 -0.10 -9.56
C ARG A 266 15.08 1.38 -9.68
N VAL A 267 14.14 2.12 -10.25
CA VAL A 267 14.28 3.55 -10.46
C VAL A 267 12.99 4.28 -10.11
N HIS A 268 13.13 5.54 -9.72
CA HIS A 268 12.05 6.51 -9.77
C HIS A 268 12.28 7.45 -10.95
N LEU A 269 11.26 7.56 -11.81
CA LEU A 269 11.19 8.52 -12.90
C LEU A 269 10.29 9.67 -12.44
N HIS A 270 10.90 10.74 -11.97
CA HIS A 270 10.20 11.89 -11.42
C HIS A 270 9.79 12.87 -12.52
N GLN A 271 8.54 13.34 -12.44
CA GLN A 271 8.02 14.45 -13.24
C GLN A 271 8.24 14.29 -14.75
N VAL A 272 7.76 13.19 -15.31
CA VAL A 272 7.80 12.89 -16.75
C VAL A 272 6.43 13.00 -17.38
N ILE A 273 6.37 13.10 -18.72
CA ILE A 273 5.12 13.06 -19.47
C ILE A 273 5.08 11.78 -20.31
N VAL A 274 4.01 11.00 -20.18
CA VAL A 274 3.81 9.76 -20.94
C VAL A 274 2.78 9.98 -22.05
N SER A 275 3.16 9.68 -23.29
CA SER A 275 2.27 9.77 -24.46
C SER A 275 1.53 8.44 -24.73
N SER A 276 0.40 8.51 -25.43
CA SER A 276 -0.41 7.34 -25.81
C SER A 276 0.02 6.65 -27.12
N LEU A 277 1.24 6.92 -27.60
CA LEU A 277 1.77 6.24 -28.79
C LEU A 277 2.06 4.76 -28.51
N ASN A 278 2.27 3.96 -29.56
CA ASN A 278 2.69 2.57 -29.43
C ASN A 278 4.02 2.35 -30.20
N PRO A 279 5.14 2.04 -29.51
CA PRO A 279 5.29 2.02 -28.05
C PRO A 279 5.08 3.42 -27.44
N ARG A 280 4.67 3.46 -26.16
CA ARG A 280 4.45 4.72 -25.43
C ARG A 280 5.75 5.48 -25.33
N GLN A 281 5.71 6.80 -25.45
CA GLN A 281 6.91 7.63 -25.36
C GLN A 281 6.94 8.43 -24.07
N VAL A 282 8.11 8.49 -23.45
CA VAL A 282 8.39 9.34 -22.30
C VAL A 282 9.08 10.59 -22.80
N GLU A 283 8.52 11.73 -22.46
CA GLU A 283 9.12 13.04 -22.68
C GLU A 283 9.55 13.62 -21.34
N PHE A 284 10.83 14.02 -21.28
CA PHE A 284 11.38 14.69 -20.11
C PHE A 284 11.07 16.19 -20.16
N VAL A 285 10.87 16.77 -18.97
CA VAL A 285 10.71 18.20 -18.74
C VAL A 285 11.89 18.71 -17.92
N GLN A 286 12.01 20.03 -17.73
CA GLN A 286 13.20 20.62 -17.09
C GLN A 286 13.50 20.08 -15.69
N GLU A 287 12.47 19.77 -14.91
CA GLU A 287 12.59 19.23 -13.55
C GLU A 287 12.58 17.69 -13.51
N SER A 288 12.49 17.03 -14.67
CA SER A 288 12.55 15.57 -14.70
C SER A 288 13.87 15.07 -14.13
N SER A 289 13.78 14.07 -13.27
CA SER A 289 14.95 13.41 -12.71
C SER A 289 14.75 11.90 -12.70
N LEU A 290 15.88 11.21 -12.77
CA LEU A 290 15.95 9.77 -12.57
C LEU A 290 16.67 9.58 -11.25
N GLU A 291 15.95 9.00 -10.30
CA GLU A 291 16.56 8.50 -9.09
C GLU A 291 16.79 7.01 -9.30
N SER A 292 18.04 6.67 -9.62
CA SER A 292 18.47 5.28 -9.45
C SER A 292 18.45 4.98 -7.97
N LEU A 293 17.64 4.01 -7.55
CA LEU A 293 17.88 3.32 -6.29
C LEU A 293 19.16 2.52 -6.52
N ASN A 294 20.31 3.18 -6.40
CA ASN A 294 21.63 2.63 -6.70
C ASN A 294 21.91 1.46 -5.76
N ILE A 295 21.38 0.32 -6.13
CA ILE A 295 21.75 -0.96 -5.60
C ILE A 295 22.97 -1.37 -6.42
N ASN A 296 24.13 -1.51 -5.78
CA ASN A 296 25.33 -1.96 -6.46
C ASN A 296 25.07 -3.40 -6.99
N LEU A 297 25.01 -3.58 -8.31
CA LEU A 297 24.44 -4.77 -8.98
C LEU A 297 25.27 -6.07 -8.93
N GLN A 298 26.14 -6.21 -7.94
CA GLN A 298 26.65 -7.52 -7.52
C GLN A 298 26.28 -7.87 -6.07
N ALA A 299 25.95 -6.88 -5.26
CA ALA A 299 25.79 -7.03 -3.82
C ALA A 299 24.35 -7.15 -3.36
N ALA A 300 23.45 -6.49 -4.09
CA ALA A 300 22.03 -6.62 -3.85
C ALA A 300 21.23 -6.55 -5.15
N PHE A 301 20.07 -7.20 -5.19
CA PHE A 301 19.23 -7.30 -6.38
C PHE A 301 17.86 -7.84 -5.98
N TYR A 302 16.86 -7.61 -6.83
CA TYR A 302 15.60 -8.35 -6.75
C TYR A 302 15.71 -9.59 -7.64
N PRO A 303 15.30 -10.78 -7.18
CA PRO A 303 15.21 -11.96 -8.03
C PRO A 303 14.40 -11.68 -9.30
N GLU A 304 14.79 -12.30 -10.41
CA GLU A 304 14.07 -12.17 -11.68
C GLU A 304 12.65 -12.74 -11.54
N PRO A 305 11.63 -12.13 -12.16
CA PRO A 305 10.28 -12.69 -12.16
C PRO A 305 10.26 -14.14 -12.67
N GLY A 306 9.72 -15.05 -11.86
CA GLY A 306 9.64 -16.48 -12.17
C GLY A 306 10.97 -17.23 -12.12
N SER A 307 12.07 -16.63 -11.64
CA SER A 307 13.32 -17.37 -11.44
C SER A 307 13.34 -18.17 -10.14
N VAL A 308 12.46 -17.86 -9.20
CA VAL A 308 12.37 -18.48 -7.87
C VAL A 308 11.03 -19.18 -7.72
N SER A 309 11.05 -20.37 -7.13
CA SER A 309 9.85 -21.12 -6.80
C SER A 309 9.10 -20.48 -5.64
N LEU A 310 7.78 -20.43 -5.74
CA LEU A 310 6.86 -20.07 -4.66
C LEU A 310 6.46 -21.31 -3.84
N LEU A 311 5.72 -21.10 -2.76
CA LEU A 311 5.21 -22.20 -1.92
C LEU A 311 4.34 -23.17 -2.72
N GLU A 312 3.47 -22.66 -3.58
CA GLU A 312 2.62 -23.47 -4.46
C GLU A 312 3.45 -24.36 -5.40
N ASP A 313 4.53 -23.82 -5.98
CA ASP A 313 5.45 -24.60 -6.82
C ASP A 313 6.11 -25.73 -6.02
N LEU A 314 6.58 -25.44 -4.79
CA LEU A 314 7.18 -26.44 -3.92
C LEU A 314 6.18 -27.53 -3.52
N LEU A 315 4.95 -27.14 -3.15
CA LEU A 315 3.87 -28.07 -2.84
C LEU A 315 3.67 -29.03 -4.01
N ILE A 316 3.47 -28.51 -5.22
CA ILE A 316 3.27 -29.31 -6.45
C ILE A 316 4.46 -30.24 -6.71
N GLU A 317 5.70 -29.74 -6.60
CA GLU A 317 6.92 -30.55 -6.75
C GLU A 317 6.99 -31.69 -5.72
N THR A 318 6.39 -31.48 -4.56
CA THR A 318 6.30 -32.47 -3.48
C THR A 318 5.08 -33.38 -3.55
N GLU A 319 4.29 -33.35 -4.62
CA GLU A 319 3.01 -34.10 -4.73
C GLU A 319 2.03 -33.77 -3.59
N ILE A 320 2.21 -32.61 -2.95
CA ILE A 320 1.26 -32.02 -2.01
C ILE A 320 0.53 -30.91 -2.78
N THR A 321 -0.77 -30.82 -2.59
CA THR A 321 -1.61 -29.84 -3.27
C THR A 321 -1.95 -28.72 -2.29
N ALA A 322 -2.23 -27.51 -2.79
CA ALA A 322 -2.74 -26.43 -1.94
C ALA A 322 -4.27 -26.51 -1.87
N GLY A 323 -4.87 -25.89 -0.86
CA GLY A 323 -6.31 -25.68 -0.83
C GLY A 323 -6.75 -24.45 -1.63
N LEU A 324 -5.82 -23.55 -1.95
CA LEU A 324 -6.11 -22.26 -2.57
C LEU A 324 -4.84 -21.69 -3.25
N PRO A 325 -4.91 -21.26 -4.52
CA PRO A 325 -3.77 -20.64 -5.18
C PRO A 325 -3.53 -19.23 -4.62
N SER A 326 -2.27 -18.85 -4.49
CA SER A 326 -1.88 -17.64 -3.75
C SER A 326 -2.00 -16.32 -4.54
N LEU A 327 -2.28 -16.39 -5.85
CA LEU A 327 -2.25 -15.24 -6.76
C LEU A 327 -3.50 -15.19 -7.64
N ASN A 328 -3.77 -14.00 -8.19
CA ASN A 328 -4.86 -13.72 -9.12
C ASN A 328 -6.24 -13.93 -8.49
N ASP A 329 -7.21 -14.38 -9.28
CA ASP A 329 -8.62 -14.46 -8.88
C ASP A 329 -8.98 -15.87 -8.44
N VAL A 330 -9.47 -15.96 -7.20
CA VAL A 330 -9.93 -17.19 -6.55
C VAL A 330 -11.42 -17.07 -6.29
N HIS A 331 -12.15 -18.15 -6.54
CA HIS A 331 -13.56 -18.25 -6.21
C HIS A 331 -13.74 -19.27 -5.09
N ALA A 332 -14.09 -18.81 -3.90
CA ALA A 332 -14.35 -19.64 -2.73
C ALA A 332 -15.79 -20.16 -2.70
N LEU A 333 -15.94 -21.41 -2.27
CA LEU A 333 -17.22 -22.06 -2.00
C LEU A 333 -17.46 -22.12 -0.49
N ILE A 334 -18.37 -21.28 -0.01
CA ILE A 334 -18.75 -21.25 1.39
C ILE A 334 -20.06 -22.03 1.53
N ILE A 335 -19.99 -23.15 2.24
CA ILE A 335 -21.07 -24.12 2.40
C ILE A 335 -21.54 -24.09 3.86
N PRO A 336 -22.68 -23.44 4.16
CA PRO A 336 -23.27 -23.50 5.50
C PRO A 336 -23.79 -24.92 5.78
N VAL A 337 -23.42 -25.51 6.91
CA VAL A 337 -23.81 -26.87 7.30
C VAL A 337 -24.77 -26.86 8.49
N GLU A 338 -25.95 -27.44 8.28
CA GLU A 338 -26.99 -27.62 9.29
C GLU A 338 -27.09 -29.05 9.82
N PHE A 339 -27.58 -29.14 11.05
CA PHE A 339 -27.92 -30.38 11.72
C PHE A 339 -29.41 -30.43 12.02
N ALA A 340 -29.91 -31.61 12.36
CA ALA A 340 -31.31 -31.79 12.72
C ALA A 340 -31.72 -30.98 13.98
N ASP A 341 -30.74 -30.58 14.80
CA ASP A 341 -30.90 -29.79 16.02
C ASP A 341 -30.31 -28.37 15.95
N TYR A 342 -29.64 -27.99 14.85
CA TYR A 342 -29.02 -26.66 14.67
C TYR A 342 -29.15 -26.19 13.22
N SER A 343 -29.73 -25.00 13.03
CA SER A 343 -30.01 -24.41 11.72
C SER A 343 -29.58 -22.95 11.67
N PHE A 344 -29.24 -22.45 10.48
CA PHE A 344 -28.97 -21.04 10.26
C PHE A 344 -30.28 -20.25 10.22
N THR A 345 -30.29 -19.07 10.84
CA THR A 345 -31.30 -18.06 10.56
C THR A 345 -30.87 -17.20 9.37
N GLN A 346 -31.79 -16.43 8.79
CA GLN A 346 -31.44 -15.47 7.74
C GLN A 346 -30.39 -14.45 8.20
N VAL A 347 -30.46 -14.03 9.47
CA VAL A 347 -29.47 -13.12 10.06
C VAL A 347 -28.10 -13.79 10.14
N ASP A 348 -28.05 -15.08 10.47
CA ASP A 348 -26.79 -15.82 10.52
C ASP A 348 -26.12 -15.91 9.14
N LEU A 349 -26.90 -16.14 8.09
CA LEU A 349 -26.40 -16.17 6.71
C LEU A 349 -25.93 -14.79 6.24
N GLU A 350 -26.64 -13.72 6.58
CA GLU A 350 -26.21 -12.34 6.28
C GLU A 350 -24.89 -12.01 7.00
N ARG A 351 -24.74 -12.46 8.24
CA ARG A 351 -23.49 -12.26 9.00
C ARG A 351 -22.34 -13.09 8.44
N LEU A 352 -22.62 -14.31 7.97
CA LEU A 352 -21.64 -15.16 7.30
C LEU A 352 -21.16 -14.54 5.98
N GLU A 353 -22.08 -14.01 5.17
CA GLU A 353 -21.75 -13.26 3.96
C GLU A 353 -20.81 -12.09 4.27
N LEU A 354 -21.11 -11.32 5.32
CA LEU A 354 -20.24 -10.21 5.76
C LEU A 354 -18.87 -10.67 6.28
N ALA A 355 -18.79 -11.84 6.92
CA ALA A 355 -17.52 -12.38 7.42
C ALA A 355 -16.54 -12.70 6.27
N PHE A 356 -17.05 -13.14 5.12
CA PHE A 356 -16.23 -13.44 3.95
C PHE A 356 -16.06 -12.27 2.99
N PHE A 357 -17.11 -11.48 2.74
CA PHE A 357 -17.17 -10.50 1.65
C PHE A 357 -17.61 -9.09 2.09
N GLY A 358 -17.75 -8.84 3.40
CA GLY A 358 -18.11 -7.53 3.93
C GLY A 358 -16.98 -6.51 3.82
N THR A 359 -17.34 -5.23 3.79
CA THR A 359 -16.35 -4.13 3.91
C THR A 359 -15.89 -3.96 5.36
N ALA A 360 -14.72 -3.33 5.54
CA ALA A 360 -14.20 -2.99 6.87
C ALA A 360 -15.19 -2.21 7.75
N ALA A 361 -16.00 -1.34 7.14
CA ALA A 361 -17.03 -0.58 7.84
C ALA A 361 -18.22 -1.45 8.31
N GLU A 362 -18.55 -2.51 7.57
CA GLU A 362 -19.65 -3.42 7.91
C GLU A 362 -19.24 -4.45 8.96
N THR A 363 -18.00 -4.96 8.89
CA THR A 363 -17.48 -5.92 9.87
C THR A 363 -16.97 -5.25 11.15
N GLY A 364 -16.49 -4.01 11.03
CA GLY A 364 -15.80 -3.26 12.08
C GLY A 364 -14.28 -3.47 12.11
N TRP A 365 -13.74 -4.35 11.26
CA TRP A 365 -12.31 -4.49 11.00
C TRP A 365 -12.10 -5.00 9.57
N GLU A 366 -12.03 -6.32 9.34
CA GLU A 366 -11.82 -6.92 8.03
C GLU A 366 -12.68 -8.18 7.86
N SER A 367 -13.12 -8.44 6.62
CA SER A 367 -13.60 -9.75 6.17
C SER A 367 -12.43 -10.57 5.60
N VAL A 368 -12.64 -11.85 5.29
CA VAL A 368 -11.63 -12.68 4.60
C VAL A 368 -11.18 -12.01 3.29
N GLN A 369 -12.13 -11.56 2.46
CA GLN A 369 -11.84 -10.86 1.20
C GLN A 369 -11.05 -9.57 1.44
N SER A 370 -11.52 -8.69 2.32
CA SER A 370 -10.90 -7.37 2.48
C SER A 370 -9.53 -7.46 3.16
N TYR A 371 -9.33 -8.43 4.05
CA TYR A 371 -8.02 -8.74 4.63
C TYR A 371 -7.02 -9.18 3.56
N TYR A 372 -7.35 -10.20 2.76
CA TYR A 372 -6.39 -10.73 1.79
C TYR A 372 -6.16 -9.80 0.59
N GLN A 373 -7.16 -9.01 0.21
CA GLN A 373 -6.97 -7.92 -0.77
C GLN A 373 -5.91 -6.93 -0.29
N GLN A 374 -5.88 -6.61 1.01
CA GLN A 374 -4.91 -5.71 1.63
C GLN A 374 -3.55 -6.39 1.84
N SER A 375 -3.53 -7.55 2.49
CA SER A 375 -2.30 -8.27 2.84
C SER A 375 -1.49 -8.67 1.61
N SER A 376 -2.16 -9.04 0.51
CA SER A 376 -1.51 -9.43 -0.74
C SER A 376 -1.06 -8.26 -1.63
N TYR A 377 -1.23 -7.01 -1.19
CA TYR A 377 -1.03 -5.80 -2.01
C TYR A 377 -1.89 -5.82 -3.29
N GLY A 378 -3.05 -6.47 -3.21
CA GLY A 378 -3.97 -6.67 -4.32
C GLY A 378 -3.55 -7.68 -5.37
N LYS A 379 -2.57 -8.53 -5.07
CA LYS A 379 -2.19 -9.66 -5.95
C LYS A 379 -3.15 -10.84 -5.86
N LEU A 380 -3.90 -10.97 -4.77
CA LEU A 380 -4.97 -11.94 -4.61
C LEU A 380 -6.32 -11.22 -4.64
N GLN A 381 -7.21 -11.67 -5.51
CA GLN A 381 -8.63 -11.31 -5.55
C GLN A 381 -9.43 -12.48 -5.00
N PHE A 382 -9.75 -12.41 -3.71
CA PHE A 382 -10.55 -13.43 -3.04
C PHE A 382 -12.04 -13.12 -3.25
N ASN A 383 -12.69 -13.85 -4.16
CA ASN A 383 -14.13 -13.79 -4.40
C ASN A 383 -14.77 -15.11 -4.00
N GLY A 384 -16.10 -15.23 -4.04
CA GLY A 384 -16.75 -16.50 -3.76
C GLY A 384 -18.26 -16.42 -3.67
N THR A 385 -18.87 -17.48 -3.17
CA THR A 385 -20.32 -17.59 -3.02
C THR A 385 -20.66 -18.36 -1.74
N VAL A 386 -21.58 -17.80 -0.95
CA VAL A 386 -22.25 -18.54 0.14
C VAL A 386 -23.43 -19.30 -0.46
N LEU A 387 -23.36 -20.63 -0.44
CA LEU A 387 -24.43 -21.50 -0.92
C LEU A 387 -25.62 -21.51 0.07
N PRO A 388 -26.81 -21.96 -0.37
CA PRO A 388 -27.87 -22.33 0.56
C PRO A 388 -27.35 -23.32 1.64
N PRO A 389 -27.97 -23.38 2.83
CA PRO A 389 -27.50 -24.32 3.85
C PRO A 389 -27.73 -25.79 3.45
N PHE A 390 -26.70 -26.62 3.59
CA PHE A 390 -26.78 -28.07 3.46
C PHE A 390 -27.24 -28.71 4.77
N GLN A 391 -28.31 -29.49 4.72
CA GLN A 391 -28.87 -30.15 5.90
C GLN A 391 -28.42 -31.61 5.98
N THR A 392 -27.66 -31.93 7.03
CA THR A 392 -27.15 -33.29 7.27
C THR A 392 -28.23 -34.30 7.68
N HIS A 393 -29.39 -33.82 8.17
CA HIS A 393 -30.48 -34.62 8.73
C HIS A 393 -30.11 -35.50 9.94
N ARG A 394 -28.92 -35.30 10.51
CA ARG A 394 -28.43 -35.96 11.73
C ARG A 394 -28.24 -34.92 12.83
N LEU A 395 -28.35 -35.37 14.09
CA LEU A 395 -28.03 -34.51 15.23
C LEU A 395 -26.52 -34.24 15.25
N ALA A 396 -26.07 -33.04 15.64
CA ALA A 396 -24.64 -32.78 15.81
C ALA A 396 -23.95 -33.81 16.73
N SER A 397 -24.66 -34.27 17.78
CA SER A 397 -24.16 -35.31 18.68
C SER A 397 -23.87 -36.67 18.01
N TYR A 398 -24.44 -36.96 16.83
CA TYR A 398 -24.10 -38.14 16.04
C TYR A 398 -22.66 -38.06 15.55
N TYR A 399 -22.28 -36.94 14.93
CA TYR A 399 -20.93 -36.69 14.43
C TYR A 399 -19.91 -36.61 15.57
N SER A 400 -20.26 -35.95 16.69
CA SER A 400 -19.44 -36.00 17.91
C SER A 400 -19.13 -37.42 18.38
N ARG A 401 -20.07 -38.37 18.22
CA ARG A 401 -19.86 -39.78 18.60
C ARG A 401 -19.05 -40.57 17.58
N LEU A 402 -19.08 -40.18 16.31
CA LEU A 402 -18.23 -40.76 15.27
C LEU A 402 -16.77 -40.33 15.48
N PHE A 403 -16.56 -39.02 15.64
CA PHE A 403 -15.23 -38.45 15.89
C PHE A 403 -14.56 -39.08 17.13
N LYS A 404 -15.27 -39.23 18.25
CA LYS A 404 -14.77 -39.93 19.45
C LYS A 404 -14.36 -41.39 19.24
N LYS A 405 -14.80 -42.02 18.15
CA LYS A 405 -14.43 -43.39 17.79
C LYS A 405 -13.26 -43.45 16.80
N GLY A 406 -12.67 -42.30 16.44
CA GLY A 406 -11.65 -42.19 15.40
C GLY A 406 -12.22 -42.44 14.00
N ILE A 407 -13.43 -41.96 13.76
CA ILE A 407 -14.07 -41.96 12.43
C ILE A 407 -14.13 -40.51 11.98
N ASP A 408 -13.72 -40.24 10.74
CA ASP A 408 -13.66 -38.91 10.13
C ASP A 408 -15.09 -38.40 9.87
N ALA A 409 -15.63 -37.74 10.89
CA ALA A 409 -17.03 -37.32 10.94
C ALA A 409 -17.31 -36.12 10.03
N ASP A 410 -16.30 -35.26 9.88
CA ASP A 410 -16.23 -34.17 8.91
C ASP A 410 -16.19 -34.68 7.48
N TYR A 411 -15.38 -35.70 7.15
CA TYR A 411 -15.40 -36.32 5.82
C TYR A 411 -16.81 -36.80 5.42
N GLU A 412 -17.55 -37.46 6.32
CA GLU A 412 -18.94 -37.89 6.06
C GLU A 412 -19.86 -36.71 5.70
N ILE A 413 -19.64 -35.54 6.31
CA ILE A 413 -20.42 -34.33 6.07
C ILE A 413 -20.01 -33.67 4.75
N VAL A 414 -18.71 -33.45 4.56
CA VAL A 414 -18.12 -32.79 3.38
C VAL A 414 -18.53 -33.54 2.13
N LYS A 415 -18.32 -34.85 2.09
CA LYS A 415 -18.71 -35.69 0.96
C LYS A 415 -20.20 -35.58 0.64
N ALA A 416 -21.06 -35.69 1.65
CA ALA A 416 -22.51 -35.61 1.45
C ALA A 416 -22.97 -34.24 0.95
N ALA A 417 -22.30 -33.17 1.37
CA ALA A 417 -22.55 -31.81 0.89
C ALA A 417 -22.13 -31.65 -0.58
N LEU A 418 -20.95 -32.17 -0.94
CA LEU A 418 -20.46 -32.13 -2.33
C LEU A 418 -21.39 -32.90 -3.27
N GLU A 419 -21.76 -34.14 -2.91
CA GLU A 419 -22.74 -34.95 -3.67
C GLU A 419 -24.10 -34.26 -3.82
N TYR A 420 -24.54 -33.49 -2.81
CA TYR A 420 -25.81 -32.77 -2.87
C TYR A 420 -25.79 -31.62 -3.87
N TYR A 421 -24.68 -30.88 -3.93
CA TYR A 421 -24.53 -29.70 -4.77
C TYR A 421 -24.06 -30.01 -6.20
N ASP A 422 -23.54 -31.21 -6.49
CA ASP A 422 -23.09 -31.67 -7.82
C ASP A 422 -24.16 -31.54 -8.92
N SER A 423 -25.45 -31.58 -8.56
CA SER A 423 -26.54 -31.36 -9.53
C SER A 423 -27.01 -29.90 -9.64
N GLN A 424 -26.43 -28.99 -8.86
CA GLN A 424 -26.91 -27.61 -8.64
C GLN A 424 -25.88 -26.56 -9.06
N ILE A 425 -24.60 -26.85 -8.92
CA ILE A 425 -23.48 -25.99 -9.32
C ILE A 425 -22.51 -26.78 -10.20
N ASP A 426 -21.61 -26.10 -10.89
CA ASP A 426 -20.52 -26.71 -11.66
C ASP A 426 -19.22 -26.54 -10.86
N TYR A 427 -18.70 -27.65 -10.33
CA TYR A 427 -17.49 -27.62 -9.50
C TYR A 427 -16.22 -27.23 -10.26
N SER A 428 -16.20 -27.43 -11.58
CA SER A 428 -15.04 -27.06 -12.40
C SER A 428 -14.84 -25.54 -12.50
N GLU A 429 -15.84 -24.72 -12.17
CA GLU A 429 -15.70 -23.25 -12.10
C GLU A 429 -14.82 -22.79 -10.91
N TYR A 430 -14.50 -23.71 -10.00
CA TYR A 430 -13.75 -23.46 -8.78
C TYR A 430 -12.35 -24.07 -8.81
N ASP A 431 -11.87 -24.55 -9.97
CA ASP A 431 -10.46 -24.93 -10.20
C ASP A 431 -9.78 -23.82 -11.02
N ARG A 432 -9.30 -22.78 -10.34
CA ARG A 432 -8.84 -21.53 -10.97
C ARG A 432 -7.40 -21.61 -11.46
N ASN A 433 -6.59 -22.48 -10.86
CA ASN A 433 -5.22 -22.76 -11.32
C ASN A 433 -5.14 -23.94 -12.31
N ASN A 434 -6.25 -24.66 -12.56
CA ASN A 434 -6.36 -25.83 -13.43
C ASN A 434 -5.48 -27.01 -12.98
N ASP A 435 -5.36 -27.21 -11.67
CA ASP A 435 -4.61 -28.32 -11.09
C ASP A 435 -5.45 -29.60 -10.93
N GLY A 436 -6.76 -29.53 -11.22
CA GLY A 436 -7.70 -30.63 -11.14
C GLY A 436 -8.45 -30.71 -9.80
N TYR A 437 -8.22 -29.76 -8.89
CA TYR A 437 -8.85 -29.71 -7.57
C TYR A 437 -9.78 -28.52 -7.42
N ILE A 438 -10.80 -28.68 -6.58
CA ILE A 438 -11.71 -27.60 -6.19
C ILE A 438 -10.95 -26.70 -5.21
N ASP A 439 -10.69 -25.47 -5.62
CA ASP A 439 -10.12 -24.44 -4.77
C ASP A 439 -11.11 -24.04 -3.68
N ALA A 440 -10.57 -23.65 -2.53
CA ALA A 440 -11.24 -22.75 -1.61
C ALA A 440 -12.59 -23.28 -1.08
N LEU A 441 -12.60 -24.52 -0.57
CA LEU A 441 -13.76 -25.15 0.08
C LEU A 441 -13.85 -24.77 1.57
N TYR A 442 -14.93 -24.09 1.95
CA TYR A 442 -15.20 -23.66 3.33
C TYR A 442 -16.51 -24.27 3.83
N PHE A 443 -16.45 -25.06 4.89
CA PHE A 443 -17.62 -25.64 5.55
C PHE A 443 -17.87 -24.95 6.88
N ILE A 444 -18.92 -24.12 6.92
CA ILE A 444 -19.25 -23.32 8.09
C ILE A 444 -20.48 -23.90 8.77
N TYR A 445 -20.33 -24.45 9.97
CA TYR A 445 -21.40 -25.20 10.62
C TYR A 445 -22.20 -24.39 11.65
N ALA A 446 -23.47 -24.75 11.84
CA ALA A 446 -24.39 -24.11 12.80
C ALA A 446 -24.30 -24.65 14.24
N ALA A 447 -23.64 -25.79 14.46
CA ALA A 447 -23.46 -26.34 15.80
C ALA A 447 -22.62 -25.40 16.69
N PRO A 448 -22.89 -25.31 18.01
CA PRO A 448 -22.16 -24.40 18.88
C PRO A 448 -20.68 -24.78 19.05
N VAL A 449 -19.80 -23.78 18.98
CA VAL A 449 -18.37 -23.92 19.28
C VAL A 449 -18.15 -23.91 20.79
N ASN A 450 -17.27 -24.77 21.28
CA ASN A 450 -16.93 -24.82 22.71
C ASN A 450 -15.61 -24.11 23.02
N PHE A 451 -15.64 -22.77 23.14
CA PHE A 451 -14.47 -21.94 23.45
C PHE A 451 -13.84 -22.16 24.84
N LYS A 452 -14.46 -22.95 25.71
CA LYS A 452 -13.94 -23.27 27.04
C LYS A 452 -13.80 -24.77 27.12
N GLY A 453 -12.59 -25.29 27.37
CA GLY A 453 -12.29 -26.71 27.63
C GLY A 453 -13.07 -27.29 28.82
N SER A 454 -14.39 -27.34 28.72
CA SER A 454 -15.31 -27.77 29.75
C SER A 454 -15.45 -29.28 29.64
N TRP A 455 -14.81 -29.96 30.59
CA TRP A 455 -14.76 -31.42 30.79
C TRP A 455 -16.13 -32.13 30.90
N PHE A 456 -17.26 -31.43 30.71
CA PHE A 456 -18.62 -31.93 30.93
C PHE A 456 -19.62 -31.69 29.77
N SER A 457 -19.20 -31.27 28.58
CA SER A 457 -20.08 -31.28 27.39
C SER A 457 -19.93 -32.58 26.60
N LEU A 458 -21.05 -33.25 26.28
CA LEU A 458 -21.05 -34.42 25.38
C LEU A 458 -20.57 -34.07 23.97
N ASN A 459 -20.56 -32.78 23.59
CA ASN A 459 -20.04 -32.23 22.34
C ASN A 459 -18.63 -31.62 22.50
N ASN A 460 -17.89 -31.87 23.60
CA ASN A 460 -16.49 -31.44 23.69
C ASN A 460 -15.59 -32.42 22.90
N VAL A 461 -15.38 -32.14 21.62
CA VAL A 461 -14.49 -32.85 20.69
C VAL A 461 -13.84 -31.85 19.75
N ASP A 462 -12.62 -32.16 19.31
CA ASP A 462 -11.83 -31.31 18.40
C ASP A 462 -12.54 -31.03 17.06
N LEU A 463 -13.50 -31.89 16.66
CA LEU A 463 -14.39 -31.66 15.52
C LEU A 463 -15.08 -30.29 15.52
N TRP A 464 -15.36 -29.68 16.68
CA TRP A 464 -16.05 -28.38 16.74
C TRP A 464 -15.10 -27.19 16.98
N TRP A 465 -13.81 -27.39 16.72
CA TRP A 465 -12.83 -26.30 16.58
C TRP A 465 -12.65 -25.92 15.11
N ALA A 466 -11.96 -24.82 14.85
CA ALA A 466 -11.57 -24.44 13.48
C ALA A 466 -10.30 -25.18 13.08
N TYR A 467 -10.23 -25.66 11.83
CA TYR A 467 -9.02 -26.26 11.26
C TYR A 467 -9.12 -26.35 9.73
N VAL A 468 -7.98 -26.53 9.07
CA VAL A 468 -7.88 -26.99 7.68
C VAL A 468 -7.46 -28.45 7.66
N TYR A 469 -8.13 -29.27 6.84
CA TYR A 469 -7.80 -30.69 6.69
C TYR A 469 -7.92 -31.16 5.26
N GLN A 470 -7.29 -32.31 4.98
CA GLN A 470 -7.33 -32.94 3.67
C GLN A 470 -8.56 -33.85 3.56
N TYR A 471 -9.26 -33.72 2.44
CA TYR A 471 -10.27 -34.63 1.95
C TYR A 471 -9.60 -35.92 1.46
N LEU A 472 -9.49 -36.90 2.35
CA LEU A 472 -8.91 -38.20 2.05
C LEU A 472 -9.99 -39.19 1.63
N SER A 473 -9.99 -39.60 0.35
CA SER A 473 -10.84 -40.68 -0.16
C SER A 473 -10.00 -41.89 -0.61
N ASP A 474 -10.51 -43.11 -0.35
CA ASP A 474 -9.87 -44.37 -0.81
C ASP A 474 -10.02 -44.56 -2.34
N ASP A 475 -11.05 -43.95 -2.93
CA ASP A 475 -11.34 -43.93 -4.37
C ASP A 475 -11.38 -42.47 -4.83
N TYR A 476 -10.77 -42.14 -5.98
CA TYR A 476 -10.85 -40.79 -6.55
C TYR A 476 -12.31 -40.42 -6.84
N GLU A 477 -12.76 -39.30 -6.28
CA GLU A 477 -14.14 -38.81 -6.38
C GLU A 477 -14.18 -37.49 -7.14
N TYR A 478 -14.77 -37.52 -8.33
CA TYR A 478 -14.84 -36.36 -9.22
C TYR A 478 -16.25 -35.75 -9.23
N TYR A 479 -16.28 -34.42 -9.09
CA TYR A 479 -17.45 -33.57 -9.23
C TYR A 479 -17.19 -32.64 -10.41
N ASP A 480 -17.98 -32.75 -11.47
CA ASP A 480 -17.77 -32.03 -12.75
C ASP A 480 -16.35 -32.12 -13.37
N GLY A 481 -15.60 -33.19 -13.04
CA GLY A 481 -14.27 -33.45 -13.58
C GLY A 481 -13.10 -32.93 -12.73
N VAL A 482 -13.38 -32.35 -11.57
CA VAL A 482 -12.40 -31.92 -10.55
C VAL A 482 -12.65 -32.66 -9.23
N GLU A 483 -11.68 -32.68 -8.33
CA GLU A 483 -11.74 -33.42 -7.05
C GLU A 483 -11.63 -32.48 -5.84
N ALA A 484 -12.24 -32.83 -4.71
CA ALA A 484 -12.03 -32.10 -3.46
C ALA A 484 -10.69 -32.47 -2.83
N ASN A 485 -9.99 -31.51 -2.23
CA ASN A 485 -8.66 -31.75 -1.69
C ASN A 485 -8.43 -31.17 -0.30
N TYR A 486 -8.34 -29.85 -0.11
CA TYR A 486 -8.35 -29.27 1.23
C TYR A 486 -9.67 -28.56 1.47
N TYR A 487 -10.09 -28.57 2.73
CA TYR A 487 -11.22 -27.79 3.18
C TYR A 487 -10.94 -27.13 4.53
N LEU A 488 -11.52 -25.95 4.70
CA LEU A 488 -11.63 -25.30 5.99
C LEU A 488 -12.92 -25.76 6.67
N TRP A 489 -12.80 -26.19 7.92
CA TRP A 489 -13.93 -26.55 8.76
C TRP A 489 -13.99 -25.61 9.97
N ALA A 490 -15.09 -24.86 10.13
CA ALA A 490 -15.24 -23.94 11.26
C ALA A 490 -16.69 -23.67 11.63
N GLY A 491 -16.92 -23.24 12.87
CA GLY A 491 -18.26 -22.87 13.34
C GLY A 491 -18.60 -21.43 13.01
N LEU A 492 -19.89 -21.12 12.84
CA LEU A 492 -20.35 -19.73 12.73
C LEU A 492 -19.98 -18.91 13.98
N ASP A 493 -19.92 -19.54 15.15
CA ASP A 493 -19.73 -18.84 16.42
C ASP A 493 -18.42 -18.04 16.51
N PHE A 494 -17.39 -18.40 15.73
CA PHE A 494 -16.11 -17.68 15.67
C PHE A 494 -16.29 -16.19 15.32
N ILE A 495 -17.32 -15.84 14.52
CA ILE A 495 -17.60 -14.43 14.19
C ILE A 495 -18.03 -13.57 15.39
N ASN A 496 -18.35 -14.21 16.52
CA ASN A 496 -18.76 -13.57 17.76
C ASN A 496 -17.62 -13.44 18.78
N GLU A 497 -16.39 -13.83 18.43
CA GLU A 497 -15.25 -13.65 19.33
C GLU A 497 -14.87 -12.17 19.46
N PRO A 498 -14.39 -11.75 20.64
CA PRO A 498 -13.80 -10.42 20.78
C PRO A 498 -12.60 -10.27 19.84
N LEU A 499 -12.47 -9.12 19.19
CA LEU A 499 -11.27 -8.76 18.43
C LEU A 499 -10.05 -8.65 19.38
N ILE A 500 -10.29 -8.09 20.56
CA ILE A 500 -9.31 -7.94 21.65
C ILE A 500 -9.90 -8.53 22.92
N ASP A 501 -9.25 -9.56 23.48
CA ASP A 501 -9.58 -10.16 24.78
C ASP A 501 -8.47 -9.94 25.80
N GLU A 502 -8.61 -8.91 26.63
CA GLU A 502 -7.77 -8.66 27.82
C GLU A 502 -8.54 -8.98 29.11
N GLY A 503 -9.31 -10.07 29.10
CA GLY A 503 -10.07 -10.55 30.25
C GLY A 503 -11.30 -9.69 30.54
N ASN A 504 -11.17 -8.69 31.42
CA ASN A 504 -12.28 -7.81 31.78
C ASN A 504 -12.52 -6.68 30.76
N ASN A 505 -11.55 -6.44 29.88
CA ASN A 505 -11.63 -5.46 28.81
C ASN A 505 -11.69 -6.20 27.48
N LYS A 506 -12.90 -6.40 26.95
CA LYS A 506 -13.13 -7.08 25.68
C LYS A 506 -13.62 -6.08 24.64
N GLN A 507 -12.95 -6.02 23.50
CA GLN A 507 -13.40 -5.24 22.36
C GLN A 507 -14.18 -6.15 21.42
N MET A 508 -15.49 -5.89 21.32
CA MET A 508 -16.35 -6.57 20.35
C MET A 508 -16.45 -5.71 19.08
N ILE A 509 -16.45 -6.38 17.93
CA ILE A 509 -16.83 -5.78 16.65
C ILE A 509 -18.07 -6.50 16.08
N PRO A 510 -18.80 -5.90 15.13
CA PRO A 510 -19.97 -6.53 14.52
C PRO A 510 -19.73 -7.96 13.99
N ILE A 511 -18.62 -8.18 13.27
CA ILE A 511 -18.22 -9.45 12.68
C ILE A 511 -16.71 -9.60 12.82
N ASN A 512 -16.26 -10.61 13.57
CA ASN A 512 -14.83 -10.91 13.71
C ASN A 512 -14.42 -12.08 12.80
N ALA A 513 -13.77 -11.80 11.68
CA ALA A 513 -13.33 -12.83 10.74
C ALA A 513 -11.92 -13.39 11.06
N SER A 514 -11.24 -12.98 12.13
CA SER A 514 -9.82 -13.30 12.36
C SER A 514 -9.52 -14.80 12.32
N THR A 515 -10.37 -15.66 12.89
CA THR A 515 -10.17 -17.12 12.81
C THR A 515 -10.25 -17.62 11.37
N TYR A 516 -11.25 -17.18 10.60
CA TYR A 516 -11.36 -17.62 9.20
C TYR A 516 -10.18 -17.11 8.36
N ILE A 517 -9.66 -15.93 8.68
CA ILE A 517 -8.46 -15.38 8.07
C ILE A 517 -7.25 -16.27 8.42
N HIS A 518 -7.01 -16.58 9.69
CA HIS A 518 -5.91 -17.45 10.11
C HIS A 518 -5.94 -18.81 9.40
N GLU A 519 -7.08 -19.49 9.43
CA GLU A 519 -7.25 -20.80 8.78
C GLU A 519 -7.13 -20.73 7.25
N THR A 520 -7.53 -19.60 6.64
CA THR A 520 -7.28 -19.40 5.20
C THR A 520 -5.78 -19.32 4.90
N GLY A 521 -4.95 -18.91 5.85
CA GLY A 521 -3.49 -19.01 5.77
C GLY A 521 -3.03 -20.44 5.47
N HIS A 522 -3.61 -21.42 6.16
CA HIS A 522 -3.32 -22.84 5.93
C HIS A 522 -3.85 -23.34 4.59
N MET A 523 -4.92 -22.76 4.04
CA MET A 523 -5.39 -23.11 2.69
C MET A 523 -4.35 -22.78 1.61
N PHE A 524 -3.49 -21.78 1.83
CA PHE A 524 -2.32 -21.53 0.97
C PHE A 524 -1.11 -22.45 1.25
N GLY A 525 -1.18 -23.28 2.29
CA GLY A 525 -0.09 -24.14 2.76
C GLY A 525 0.87 -23.48 3.77
N LEU A 526 0.50 -22.36 4.39
CA LEU A 526 1.32 -21.79 5.47
C LEU A 526 1.24 -22.65 6.73
N ASP A 527 2.37 -22.79 7.44
CA ASP A 527 2.43 -23.40 8.77
C ASP A 527 1.99 -22.44 9.86
N ASP A 528 1.60 -23.00 11.01
CA ASP A 528 1.52 -22.27 12.27
C ASP A 528 2.90 -21.80 12.73
N TYR A 529 2.97 -20.54 13.19
CA TYR A 529 4.20 -19.93 13.70
C TYR A 529 4.24 -19.81 15.23
N TYR A 530 3.20 -20.26 15.93
CA TYR A 530 3.20 -20.41 17.38
C TYR A 530 3.82 -21.75 17.83
N ASP A 531 4.15 -21.84 19.11
CA ASP A 531 4.59 -23.08 19.75
C ASP A 531 3.37 -23.85 20.30
N TYR A 532 3.05 -25.00 19.70
CA TYR A 532 1.94 -25.87 20.10
C TYR A 532 2.30 -26.87 21.21
N ASN A 533 3.57 -26.98 21.60
CA ASN A 533 4.05 -27.97 22.56
C ASN A 533 5.25 -27.45 23.36
N GLU A 534 4.94 -26.78 24.48
CA GLU A 534 5.90 -26.25 25.46
C GLU A 534 6.87 -27.28 26.09
N PHE A 535 6.78 -28.57 25.72
CA PHE A 535 7.64 -29.65 26.21
C PHE A 535 8.57 -30.25 25.15
N LYS A 536 8.46 -29.83 23.88
CA LYS A 536 9.27 -30.32 22.75
C LYS A 536 9.79 -29.11 21.97
N GLY A 537 10.89 -29.31 21.22
CA GLY A 537 11.47 -28.28 20.34
C GLY A 537 11.85 -26.96 21.01
N PRO A 538 11.95 -25.87 20.24
CA PRO A 538 12.30 -24.54 20.74
C PRO A 538 11.07 -23.81 21.33
N ASP A 539 11.23 -23.23 22.52
CA ASP A 539 10.14 -22.49 23.19
C ASP A 539 9.70 -21.25 22.40
N GLY A 540 8.39 -21.01 22.36
CA GLY A 540 7.77 -19.77 21.87
C GLY A 540 7.72 -19.63 20.34
N GLY A 541 6.79 -18.81 19.85
CA GLY A 541 6.59 -18.56 18.42
C GLY A 541 7.32 -17.32 17.90
N LEU A 542 6.56 -16.47 17.20
CA LEU A 542 6.95 -15.10 16.80
C LEU A 542 6.65 -14.05 17.87
N GLY A 543 6.12 -14.46 19.02
CA GLY A 543 5.74 -13.56 20.10
C GLY A 543 4.38 -12.92 19.91
N GLY A 544 3.51 -13.52 19.10
CA GLY A 544 2.17 -13.03 18.78
C GLY A 544 2.11 -11.76 17.97
N ALA A 545 3.17 -11.45 17.23
CA ALA A 545 3.22 -10.34 16.28
C ALA A 545 2.92 -10.77 14.82
N ASP A 546 2.05 -11.77 14.62
CA ASP A 546 1.72 -12.33 13.30
C ASP A 546 0.35 -13.03 13.24
N MET A 547 -0.27 -13.03 12.04
CA MET A 547 -1.55 -13.68 11.77
C MET A 547 -1.49 -15.20 11.95
N MET A 548 -0.39 -15.86 11.59
CA MET A 548 -0.19 -17.30 11.77
C MET A 548 0.39 -17.68 13.15
N ASP A 549 0.48 -16.72 14.07
CA ASP A 549 0.86 -16.97 15.48
C ASP A 549 -0.38 -16.78 16.39
N TYR A 550 -0.70 -15.55 16.78
CA TYR A 550 -1.80 -15.25 17.71
C TYR A 550 -3.07 -14.74 17.02
N THR A 551 -3.21 -14.94 15.70
CA THR A 551 -4.37 -14.50 14.90
C THR A 551 -4.55 -12.97 14.93
N VAL A 552 -3.44 -12.23 14.86
CA VAL A 552 -3.42 -10.76 14.94
C VAL A 552 -2.60 -10.13 13.83
N GLY A 553 -2.98 -8.92 13.43
CA GLY A 553 -2.23 -8.10 12.49
C GLY A 553 -2.13 -8.68 11.07
N ASP A 554 -1.11 -8.25 10.36
CA ASP A 554 -0.78 -8.68 8.99
C ASP A 554 0.09 -9.95 8.98
N HIS A 555 0.20 -10.60 7.82
CA HIS A 555 1.22 -11.63 7.58
C HIS A 555 2.63 -11.01 7.55
N ASN A 556 3.59 -11.70 8.16
CA ASN A 556 5.00 -11.30 8.16
C ASN A 556 5.66 -11.45 6.77
N PRO A 557 6.88 -10.89 6.58
CA PRO A 557 7.53 -10.91 5.29
C PRO A 557 7.83 -12.30 4.73
N PHE A 558 8.09 -13.32 5.55
CA PHE A 558 8.34 -14.67 5.05
C PHE A 558 7.11 -15.22 4.31
N SER A 559 5.94 -15.20 4.94
CA SER A 559 4.70 -15.68 4.32
C SER A 559 4.40 -14.92 3.02
N LYS A 560 4.50 -13.58 3.05
CA LYS A 560 4.23 -12.77 1.84
C LYS A 560 5.22 -13.01 0.71
N ILE A 561 6.48 -13.35 0.99
CA ILE A 561 7.48 -13.68 -0.03
C ILE A 561 7.14 -15.03 -0.68
N ILE A 562 6.92 -16.08 0.10
CA ILE A 562 6.68 -17.43 -0.43
C ILE A 562 5.31 -17.56 -1.11
N LEU A 563 4.34 -16.70 -0.77
CA LEU A 563 3.05 -16.56 -1.47
C LEU A 563 3.11 -15.65 -2.71
N GLY A 564 4.28 -15.09 -3.04
CA GLY A 564 4.46 -14.22 -4.22
C GLY A 564 3.85 -12.81 -4.07
N TRP A 565 3.39 -12.43 -2.88
CA TRP A 565 2.80 -11.12 -2.59
C TRP A 565 3.83 -10.01 -2.54
N THR A 566 5.08 -10.32 -2.19
CA THR A 566 6.21 -9.39 -2.33
C THR A 566 7.47 -10.08 -2.82
N THR A 567 8.44 -9.29 -3.27
CA THR A 567 9.75 -9.75 -3.73
C THR A 567 10.83 -9.06 -2.91
N PRO A 568 11.70 -9.81 -2.21
CA PRO A 568 12.71 -9.21 -1.35
C PRO A 568 13.86 -8.63 -2.16
N LEU A 569 14.48 -7.58 -1.62
CA LEU A 569 15.81 -7.14 -2.02
C LEU A 569 16.83 -8.10 -1.40
N VAL A 570 17.37 -9.02 -2.20
CA VAL A 570 18.42 -9.95 -1.76
C VAL A 570 19.73 -9.19 -1.63
N VAL A 571 20.46 -9.43 -0.53
CA VAL A 571 21.77 -8.83 -0.23
C VAL A 571 22.73 -9.95 0.16
N THR A 572 23.86 -10.09 -0.55
CA THR A 572 24.74 -11.27 -0.45
C THR A 572 26.11 -10.99 0.18
N GLU A 573 26.86 -9.98 -0.29
CA GLU A 573 28.28 -9.84 0.11
C GLU A 573 28.85 -8.41 0.23
N GLU A 574 28.22 -7.35 -0.29
CA GLU A 574 28.75 -5.98 -0.12
C GLU A 574 27.86 -5.09 0.74
N SER A 575 28.49 -4.10 1.38
CA SER A 575 27.81 -3.12 2.20
C SER A 575 26.87 -2.25 1.36
N VAL A 576 25.63 -2.08 1.83
CA VAL A 576 24.58 -1.32 1.13
C VAL A 576 23.78 -0.49 2.13
N THR A 577 23.34 0.69 1.70
CA THR A 577 22.35 1.50 2.42
C THR A 577 21.02 1.41 1.68
N VAL A 578 19.95 1.06 2.39
CA VAL A 578 18.63 0.84 1.81
C VAL A 578 17.60 1.69 2.57
N THR A 579 16.69 2.30 1.83
CA THR A 579 15.48 2.93 2.36
C THR A 579 14.33 1.93 2.26
N LEU A 580 13.68 1.66 3.39
CA LEU A 580 12.49 0.81 3.51
C LEU A 580 11.28 1.69 3.81
N ARG A 581 10.21 1.54 3.03
CA ARG A 581 8.89 2.09 3.38
C ARG A 581 8.13 1.11 4.28
N PRO A 582 7.05 1.53 4.96
CA PRO A 582 6.19 0.65 5.74
C PRO A 582 5.85 -0.66 5.02
N PHE A 583 6.17 -1.79 5.64
CA PHE A 583 6.01 -3.10 5.02
C PHE A 583 4.55 -3.42 4.69
N SER A 584 3.63 -3.05 5.59
CA SER A 584 2.18 -3.23 5.43
C SER A 584 1.62 -2.59 4.17
N GLU A 585 2.26 -1.54 3.64
CA GLU A 585 1.78 -0.76 2.49
C GLU A 585 2.62 -0.98 1.23
N SER A 586 3.94 -1.16 1.39
CA SER A 586 4.89 -1.16 0.27
C SER A 586 5.41 -2.53 -0.14
N GLY A 587 5.36 -3.50 0.77
CA GLY A 587 6.03 -4.79 0.63
C GLY A 587 7.56 -4.72 0.66
N ASP A 588 8.17 -3.57 0.94
CA ASP A 588 9.63 -3.42 0.96
C ASP A 588 10.24 -4.27 2.09
N VAL A 589 11.06 -5.25 1.70
CA VAL A 589 11.76 -6.17 2.61
C VAL A 589 13.14 -6.49 2.04
N ILE A 590 14.12 -6.62 2.93
CA ILE A 590 15.46 -7.08 2.58
C ILE A 590 15.64 -8.53 3.02
N MET A 591 16.28 -9.33 2.18
CA MET A 591 16.71 -10.67 2.50
C MET A 591 18.24 -10.72 2.52
N ILE A 592 18.84 -11.15 3.62
CA ILE A 592 20.28 -11.41 3.69
C ILE A 592 20.48 -12.93 3.63
N ASN A 593 20.92 -13.41 2.47
CA ASN A 593 21.35 -14.79 2.27
C ASN A 593 22.78 -14.78 1.70
N PRO A 594 23.82 -15.13 2.50
CA PRO A 594 25.21 -15.08 2.05
C PRO A 594 25.57 -16.19 1.06
N SER A 595 24.72 -17.20 0.88
CA SER A 595 24.89 -18.31 -0.07
C SER A 595 23.68 -18.42 -0.99
N TRP A 596 23.16 -17.29 -1.48
CA TRP A 596 21.96 -17.26 -2.32
C TRP A 596 22.13 -18.11 -3.58
N GLU A 597 21.39 -19.22 -3.65
CA GLU A 597 21.33 -20.13 -4.81
C GLU A 597 19.98 -20.02 -5.55
N ASN A 598 19.39 -18.82 -5.56
CA ASN A 598 18.16 -18.53 -6.29
C ASN A 598 16.96 -19.37 -5.82
N SER A 599 16.75 -19.44 -4.50
CA SER A 599 15.64 -20.15 -3.85
C SER A 599 15.20 -19.43 -2.57
N TYR A 600 13.89 -19.40 -2.30
CA TYR A 600 13.34 -18.97 -1.01
C TYR A 600 13.30 -20.09 0.05
N PHE A 601 13.70 -21.30 -0.29
CA PHE A 601 13.63 -22.47 0.59
C PHE A 601 15.01 -22.80 1.17
N ASP A 602 15.55 -21.85 1.94
CA ASP A 602 16.90 -21.86 2.50
C ASP A 602 16.92 -21.11 3.85
N GLU A 603 18.08 -21.02 4.49
CA GLU A 603 18.32 -20.22 5.70
C GLU A 603 18.72 -18.78 5.37
N TYR A 604 18.03 -17.79 5.95
CA TYR A 604 18.31 -16.36 5.71
C TYR A 604 17.73 -15.45 6.79
N LEU A 605 18.12 -14.16 6.76
CA LEU A 605 17.46 -13.11 7.53
C LEU A 605 16.53 -12.26 6.68
N LEU A 606 15.39 -11.86 7.22
CA LEU A 606 14.50 -10.86 6.63
C LEU A 606 14.46 -9.60 7.48
N ILE A 607 14.45 -8.43 6.84
CA ILE A 607 14.43 -7.12 7.51
C ILE A 607 13.35 -6.27 6.88
N ASP A 608 12.40 -5.79 7.69
CA ASP A 608 11.30 -4.94 7.25
C ASP A 608 11.06 -3.76 8.20
N PHE A 609 10.39 -2.73 7.70
CA PHE A 609 9.95 -1.58 8.49
C PHE A 609 8.50 -1.78 8.93
N TYR A 610 8.31 -2.15 10.20
CA TYR A 610 7.01 -2.32 10.81
C TYR A 610 6.43 -0.97 11.25
N VAL A 611 5.13 -0.81 11.01
CA VAL A 611 4.31 0.29 11.52
C VAL A 611 2.98 -0.25 12.09
N PRO A 612 2.45 0.34 13.18
CA PRO A 612 1.17 -0.04 13.78
C PRO A 612 -0.02 0.63 13.05
N SER A 613 -0.02 0.59 11.72
CA SER A 613 -1.08 1.11 10.84
C SER A 613 -1.66 0.00 9.97
N PHE A 614 -2.70 0.31 9.20
CA PHE A 614 -3.31 -0.62 8.24
C PHE A 614 -3.83 -1.88 8.95
N LEU A 615 -3.56 -3.08 8.43
CA LEU A 615 -3.98 -4.35 9.05
C LEU A 615 -3.45 -4.55 10.49
N ASN A 616 -2.36 -3.86 10.88
CA ASN A 616 -1.81 -3.94 12.24
C ASN A 616 -2.52 -3.03 13.25
N GLU A 617 -3.25 -2.00 12.79
CA GLU A 617 -3.80 -0.94 13.66
C GLU A 617 -4.75 -1.50 14.72
N ALA A 618 -5.66 -2.38 14.30
CA ALA A 618 -6.74 -2.87 15.17
C ALA A 618 -6.23 -3.74 16.34
N HIS A 619 -5.05 -4.33 16.20
CA HIS A 619 -4.41 -5.19 17.20
C HIS A 619 -3.15 -4.56 17.81
N ALA A 620 -2.85 -3.29 17.54
CA ALA A 620 -1.64 -2.65 18.03
C ALA A 620 -1.56 -2.69 19.57
N GLY A 621 -0.50 -3.31 20.10
CA GLY A 621 -0.30 -3.54 21.54
C GLY A 621 -1.01 -4.77 22.11
N TYR A 622 -1.73 -5.54 21.30
CA TYR A 622 -2.43 -6.74 21.72
C TYR A 622 -1.64 -8.02 21.40
N ARG A 623 -1.53 -8.91 22.40
CA ARG A 623 -0.87 -10.22 22.28
C ARG A 623 0.54 -10.17 21.65
N GLY A 624 1.25 -9.08 21.86
CA GLY A 624 2.64 -8.90 21.40
C GLY A 624 2.79 -8.23 20.05
N LEU A 625 1.70 -7.93 19.35
CA LEU A 625 1.77 -7.06 18.19
C LEU A 625 2.19 -5.64 18.62
N PHE A 626 3.21 -5.08 17.96
CA PHE A 626 3.82 -3.83 18.42
C PHE A 626 2.88 -2.63 18.26
N SER A 627 2.96 -1.69 19.21
CA SER A 627 2.21 -0.43 19.18
C SER A 627 3.05 0.75 18.70
N GLU A 628 4.28 0.50 18.26
CA GLU A 628 5.23 1.50 17.81
C GLU A 628 5.90 1.06 16.50
N SER A 629 6.37 2.02 15.71
CA SER A 629 7.10 1.75 14.48
C SER A 629 8.56 1.39 14.75
N GLY A 630 9.12 0.45 13.99
CA GLY A 630 10.50 0.03 14.16
C GLY A 630 10.94 -1.01 13.13
N ILE A 631 12.22 -1.35 13.12
CA ILE A 631 12.74 -2.40 12.24
C ILE A 631 12.59 -3.76 12.93
N ARG A 632 12.00 -4.73 12.24
CA ARG A 632 12.03 -6.14 12.66
C ARG A 632 13.12 -6.86 11.89
N ILE A 633 13.75 -7.83 12.54
CA ILE A 633 14.67 -8.76 11.89
C ILE A 633 14.16 -10.17 12.19
N PHE A 634 13.80 -10.92 11.16
CA PHE A 634 13.44 -12.33 11.27
C PHE A 634 14.61 -13.21 10.87
N HIS A 635 14.79 -14.32 11.58
CA HIS A 635 15.65 -15.41 11.15
C HIS A 635 14.78 -16.56 10.69
N VAL A 636 14.92 -16.94 9.42
CA VAL A 636 14.14 -17.97 8.74
C VAL A 636 15.05 -19.12 8.34
N ASP A 637 14.57 -20.36 8.50
CA ASP A 637 15.13 -21.56 7.89
C ASP A 637 14.00 -22.33 7.20
N ALA A 638 13.77 -21.98 5.94
CA ALA A 638 12.71 -22.53 5.11
C ALA A 638 13.18 -23.74 4.29
N THR A 639 14.23 -24.44 4.74
CA THR A 639 14.76 -25.63 4.07
C THR A 639 13.65 -26.65 3.83
N ALA A 640 13.41 -27.03 2.57
CA ALA A 640 12.39 -28.02 2.22
C ALA A 640 12.69 -29.41 2.80
N ASP A 641 11.67 -30.13 3.30
CA ASP A 641 11.81 -31.50 3.84
C ASP A 641 12.01 -32.51 2.70
N PRO A 642 13.17 -33.19 2.59
CA PRO A 642 13.41 -34.18 1.56
C PRO A 642 12.59 -35.48 1.72
N LYS A 643 11.91 -35.68 2.85
CA LYS A 643 11.17 -36.90 3.14
C LYS A 643 9.65 -36.75 3.15
N GLN A 644 9.12 -35.53 3.13
CA GLN A 644 7.70 -35.18 3.17
C GLN A 644 6.91 -35.97 4.23
N GLY A 645 6.45 -35.32 5.30
CA GLY A 645 5.75 -36.06 6.37
C GLY A 645 6.68 -36.99 7.16
N SER A 646 7.96 -36.63 7.29
CA SER A 646 8.97 -37.25 8.17
C SER A 646 8.50 -37.27 9.65
N PRO A 647 9.14 -37.99 10.61
CA PRO A 647 8.68 -38.13 12.01
C PRO A 647 8.37 -36.84 12.80
N GLN A 648 8.68 -35.67 12.25
CA GLN A 648 8.22 -34.36 12.69
C GLN A 648 6.69 -34.19 12.54
N ASN A 649 6.04 -34.92 11.63
CA ASN A 649 4.63 -34.79 11.26
C ASN A 649 3.78 -36.05 11.53
N GLU A 650 4.27 -37.01 12.34
CA GLU A 650 3.59 -38.29 12.58
C GLU A 650 2.16 -38.16 13.17
N ASN A 651 1.79 -36.98 13.68
CA ASN A 651 0.43 -36.62 14.10
C ASN A 651 0.06 -35.16 13.72
N GLY A 652 0.78 -34.52 12.78
CA GLY A 652 0.74 -33.06 12.54
C GLY A 652 0.32 -32.67 11.14
N TYR A 653 -0.04 -31.39 10.98
CA TYR A 653 -0.34 -30.69 9.74
C TYR A 653 0.68 -30.99 8.62
N TYR A 654 0.22 -30.99 7.35
CA TYR A 654 1.10 -31.14 6.19
C TYR A 654 1.98 -29.90 6.04
N SER A 655 3.29 -30.06 6.25
CA SER A 655 4.30 -29.01 6.01
C SER A 655 5.33 -29.50 5.00
N VAL A 656 5.76 -28.59 4.13
CA VAL A 656 6.88 -28.80 3.19
C VAL A 656 8.23 -28.43 3.79
N PHE A 657 8.27 -27.84 4.99
CA PHE A 657 9.48 -27.37 5.63
C PHE A 657 10.10 -28.46 6.53
N SER A 658 11.43 -28.50 6.61
CA SER A 658 12.17 -29.38 7.52
C SER A 658 12.05 -28.97 8.99
N PHE A 659 11.61 -27.73 9.24
CA PHE A 659 11.55 -27.07 10.54
C PHE A 659 10.19 -26.42 10.74
N ASN A 660 9.76 -26.30 11.99
CA ASN A 660 8.60 -25.55 12.44
C ASN A 660 8.92 -24.85 13.78
N ASN A 661 7.95 -24.15 14.35
CA ASN A 661 8.17 -23.34 15.55
C ASN A 661 7.89 -24.06 16.87
N SER A 662 7.72 -25.38 16.88
CA SER A 662 7.35 -26.08 18.12
C SER A 662 8.09 -27.38 18.35
N ASP A 663 8.30 -28.24 17.36
CA ASP A 663 8.69 -29.62 17.64
C ASP A 663 9.92 -30.14 16.90
N THR A 664 10.56 -29.28 16.12
CA THR A 664 11.83 -29.50 15.43
C THR A 664 13.04 -29.03 16.25
N ASP A 665 14.25 -29.27 15.76
CA ASP A 665 15.49 -28.93 16.49
C ASP A 665 15.73 -27.41 16.61
N HIS A 666 15.15 -26.62 15.69
CA HIS A 666 15.11 -25.16 15.72
C HIS A 666 13.91 -24.62 14.95
N LYS A 667 13.65 -23.31 15.09
CA LYS A 667 12.49 -22.60 14.56
C LYS A 667 12.59 -22.39 13.05
N LEU A 668 11.50 -22.65 12.33
CA LEU A 668 11.28 -22.23 10.94
C LEU A 668 11.43 -20.72 10.79
N ILE A 669 10.82 -19.96 11.70
CA ILE A 669 10.88 -18.50 11.71
C ILE A 669 10.92 -17.98 13.15
N LYS A 670 11.73 -16.97 13.41
CA LYS A 670 11.71 -16.25 14.68
C LYS A 670 12.01 -14.78 14.52
N LEU A 671 11.44 -13.96 15.40
CA LEU A 671 11.88 -12.58 15.58
C LEU A 671 13.19 -12.55 16.36
N ILE A 672 14.17 -11.77 15.89
CA ILE A 672 15.39 -11.47 16.65
C ILE A 672 15.12 -10.23 17.50
N GLU A 673 14.82 -10.41 18.79
CA GLU A 673 14.52 -9.31 19.72
C GLU A 673 15.69 -8.33 19.87
N ALA A 674 15.48 -7.05 19.54
CA ALA A 674 16.56 -6.05 19.56
C ALA A 674 17.29 -5.91 20.91
N ASP A 675 16.57 -6.11 22.02
CA ASP A 675 17.12 -5.98 23.38
C ASP A 675 17.80 -7.26 23.91
N GLY A 676 17.62 -8.38 23.23
CA GLY A 676 18.18 -9.68 23.57
C GLY A 676 17.74 -10.24 24.92
N ASN A 677 16.54 -9.88 25.38
CA ASN A 677 16.03 -10.30 26.68
C ASN A 677 15.38 -11.70 26.64
N TYR A 678 15.08 -12.29 25.47
CA TYR A 678 14.40 -13.60 25.30
C TYR A 678 13.00 -13.62 25.91
N SER A 679 12.21 -12.56 25.71
CA SER A 679 10.84 -12.43 26.25
C SER A 679 9.88 -13.34 25.52
N ILE A 680 10.08 -13.54 24.22
CA ILE A 680 9.28 -14.46 23.40
C ILE A 680 9.45 -15.89 23.93
N GLU A 681 10.68 -16.38 24.09
CA GLU A 681 10.92 -17.72 24.65
C GLU A 681 10.44 -17.86 26.10
N LYS A 682 10.41 -16.76 26.88
CA LYS A 682 10.04 -16.82 28.31
C LYS A 682 8.56 -16.64 28.59
N THR A 683 7.87 -15.89 27.75
CA THR A 683 6.50 -15.41 28.02
C THR A 683 5.54 -15.70 26.87
N GLY A 684 6.05 -16.05 25.68
CA GLY A 684 5.28 -16.27 24.46
C GLY A 684 4.90 -14.99 23.73
N VAL A 685 5.29 -13.81 24.22
CA VAL A 685 4.82 -12.51 23.74
C VAL A 685 5.99 -11.56 23.52
N ALA A 686 6.00 -10.88 22.37
CA ALA A 686 6.94 -9.82 22.02
C ALA A 686 6.53 -8.46 22.62
N ASP A 687 7.45 -7.51 22.69
CA ASP A 687 7.17 -6.14 23.11
C ASP A 687 7.93 -5.06 22.31
N ASN A 688 7.56 -3.79 22.47
CA ASN A 688 8.13 -2.69 21.67
C ASN A 688 9.66 -2.53 21.78
N ALA A 689 10.30 -3.10 22.82
CA ALA A 689 11.75 -3.13 22.97
C ALA A 689 12.43 -4.15 22.04
N ASP A 690 11.67 -5.08 21.45
CA ASP A 690 12.16 -6.05 20.47
C ASP A 690 12.37 -5.43 19.08
N LEU A 691 11.82 -4.23 18.85
CA LEU A 691 12.00 -3.45 17.62
C LEU A 691 13.33 -2.70 17.63
N TYR A 692 14.13 -2.85 16.57
CA TYR A 692 15.35 -2.08 16.38
C TYR A 692 15.04 -0.62 16.05
N ARG A 693 15.76 0.30 16.71
CA ARG A 693 15.59 1.75 16.65
C ARG A 693 16.83 2.46 16.13
N PRO A 694 16.73 3.75 15.73
CA PRO A 694 17.89 4.51 15.27
C PRO A 694 19.07 4.45 16.25
N GLY A 695 20.22 4.02 15.74
CA GLY A 695 21.45 3.81 16.50
C GLY A 695 21.70 2.37 16.94
N ASP A 696 20.73 1.47 16.82
CA ASP A 696 20.94 0.05 17.08
C ASP A 696 21.73 -0.61 15.94
N ILE A 697 22.62 -1.54 16.31
CA ILE A 697 23.48 -2.26 15.36
C ILE A 697 23.43 -3.77 15.65
N PHE A 698 22.61 -4.49 14.89
CA PHE A 698 22.59 -5.95 14.90
C PHE A 698 23.93 -6.52 14.40
N GLY A 699 24.43 -7.58 15.05
CA GLY A 699 25.75 -8.16 14.79
C GLY A 699 26.90 -7.40 15.46
N LYS A 700 26.62 -6.37 16.29
CA LYS A 700 27.64 -5.56 16.96
C LYS A 700 27.22 -5.10 18.37
N THR A 701 26.25 -4.20 18.50
CA THR A 701 25.74 -3.76 19.81
C THR A 701 24.72 -4.77 20.31
N SER A 702 23.81 -5.18 19.44
CA SER A 702 22.91 -6.31 19.64
C SER A 702 23.52 -7.56 19.00
N TYR A 703 23.58 -8.66 19.74
CA TYR A 703 24.13 -9.95 19.28
C TYR A 703 25.48 -9.90 18.52
N PRO A 704 26.60 -9.43 19.12
CA PRO A 704 27.93 -9.42 18.49
C PRO A 704 28.44 -10.81 18.06
N GLY A 705 27.82 -11.87 18.58
CA GLY A 705 28.16 -13.27 18.31
C GLY A 705 27.03 -14.05 17.62
N TYR A 706 26.11 -13.38 16.92
CA TYR A 706 24.98 -14.06 16.26
C TYR A 706 25.48 -15.08 15.23
N ARG A 707 24.78 -16.21 15.16
CA ARG A 707 25.15 -17.34 14.30
C ARG A 707 23.93 -17.84 13.55
N TRP A 708 24.20 -18.33 12.35
CA TRP A 708 23.33 -19.24 11.62
C TRP A 708 23.17 -20.55 12.40
N TYR A 709 22.18 -21.36 12.07
CA TYR A 709 21.87 -22.64 12.70
C TYR A 709 23.00 -23.66 12.51
N ASP A 710 23.75 -23.57 11.40
CA ASP A 710 25.00 -24.34 11.18
C ASP A 710 26.17 -23.92 12.09
N ARG A 711 25.94 -22.90 12.94
CA ARG A 711 26.85 -22.29 13.90
C ARG A 711 27.92 -21.40 13.28
N THR A 712 27.88 -21.11 11.99
CA THR A 712 28.76 -20.12 11.38
C THR A 712 28.38 -18.72 11.87
N LEU A 713 29.37 -17.85 12.05
CA LEU A 713 29.16 -16.49 12.55
C LEU A 713 28.68 -15.62 11.39
N ILE A 714 27.70 -14.75 11.62
CA ILE A 714 27.34 -13.75 10.61
C ILE A 714 28.55 -12.84 10.32
N ASN A 715 28.78 -12.58 9.04
CA ASN A 715 29.89 -11.74 8.55
C ASN A 715 29.44 -10.30 8.24
N PHE A 716 28.24 -9.90 8.64
CA PHE A 716 27.73 -8.54 8.45
C PHE A 716 27.21 -7.91 9.74
N THR A 717 26.85 -6.64 9.66
CA THR A 717 26.08 -5.90 10.68
C THR A 717 24.95 -5.13 10.01
N VAL A 718 23.86 -4.89 10.74
CA VAL A 718 22.74 -4.04 10.28
C VAL A 718 22.61 -2.87 11.24
N GLU A 719 22.88 -1.66 10.76
CA GLU A 719 22.74 -0.41 11.51
C GLU A 719 21.46 0.31 11.09
N ILE A 720 20.62 0.67 12.06
CA ILE A 720 19.44 1.49 11.81
C ILE A 720 19.86 2.96 11.86
N ILE A 721 19.88 3.64 10.71
CA ILE A 721 20.37 5.02 10.60
C ILE A 721 19.29 6.00 11.07
N SER A 722 18.07 5.87 10.54
CA SER A 722 16.96 6.74 10.86
C SER A 722 15.62 6.05 10.62
N ILE A 723 14.60 6.48 11.35
CA ILE A 723 13.20 6.10 11.15
C ILE A 723 12.37 7.37 11.19
N SER A 724 11.45 7.50 10.25
CA SER A 724 10.39 8.51 10.18
C SER A 724 9.03 7.79 10.06
N ASP A 725 7.94 8.54 9.89
CA ASP A 725 6.61 7.94 9.72
C ASP A 725 6.49 7.19 8.37
N ASP A 726 7.20 7.64 7.33
CA ASP A 726 7.05 7.15 5.95
C ASP A 726 8.21 6.26 5.48
N GLU A 727 9.35 6.30 6.16
CA GLU A 727 10.54 5.54 5.77
C GLU A 727 11.52 5.26 6.91
N ALA A 728 12.28 4.18 6.76
CA ALA A 728 13.43 3.84 7.56
C ALA A 728 14.67 3.66 6.68
N ILE A 729 15.82 4.20 7.11
CA ILE A 729 17.10 4.06 6.41
C ILE A 729 17.97 3.10 7.21
N ILE A 730 18.44 2.04 6.57
CA ILE A 730 19.31 1.05 7.19
C ILE A 730 20.61 0.88 6.40
N MET A 731 21.70 0.55 7.10
CA MET A 731 22.98 0.22 6.48
C MET A 731 23.40 -1.20 6.86
N ILE A 732 23.59 -2.03 5.85
CA ILE A 732 24.15 -3.37 5.97
C ILE A 732 25.64 -3.25 5.65
N SER A 733 26.50 -3.79 6.51
CA SER A 733 27.95 -3.74 6.34
C SER A 733 28.58 -5.11 6.47
N PHE A 734 29.20 -5.63 5.40
CA PHE A 734 29.94 -6.89 5.40
C PHE A 734 31.39 -6.67 5.87
N LYS A 735 31.98 -7.70 6.50
CA LYS A 735 33.31 -7.68 7.13
C LYS A 735 34.45 -8.08 6.22
#